data_AF-A0A9X6FC84-F1
#
_entry.id   AF-A0A9X6FC84-F1
#
_cell.length_a   1.000
_cell.length_b   1.000
_cell.length_c   1.000
_cell.angle_alpha   90.00
_cell.angle_beta   90.00
_cell.angle_gamma   90.00
#
_symmetry.space_group_name_H-M   'P 1'
#
loop_
_entity.id
_entity.type
_entity.pdbx_description
1 polymer ?
#
loop_
_entity_poly.entity_id
_entity_poly.type
_entity_poly.pdbx_seq_one_letter_code
_entity_poly.pdbx_strand_id
1 'polypeptide(L)'
;MFIPSRNLKKLSRLLGVKEEEMDFKENLNILEITNDNGDTVEYYVGDFCENSKHNIEFNEFRDNYERYKVTNIEMQSLMVFESWEAAQDYREGIEANLGLSRQKREVKDFFKNSKLCYWSQDDEIEMTLEEEGLNYLEYKISNKNFNEDKGLVYNMSLKELYSLYNRTGVELFKDNVRVKIINAQSERLRNNFKTSFLLGLYNLNTSYNTTQEFKDLLNNYIKESTGSEDFEGHEVALEGFWFHHNGITIYSSRKFQIKEDKIIFDPLNVSVINGAQTLTHCADIIREIRKNLKKLVGHDREEMNTCIDELLDKLMCKIRIKTIFISVDSQLKRSITLGLNSQIPVNIEDIETNTKQVERINEALGEKNKRICRKGEEGLYGGFYLLDFIKSYLMFQDKPGTARNLNKKDLEKYLNQIEIFLASKSDEVDEFLKSIEVFEHIDKWWRKRQKPEDVSENSYKGLASNGKFYFKSYSKDIYNDAEDENDKDEYLQEIYDQFVKNFIQLTSEEITSNLLKRDDLYKLYLDNRKRLQSSQGKIDEFLKRISELPYKYEKYKENNQSKSNRSMFIKKELEEKEITIDFRTITVTKTEEGNVLKEAFPLPSKTFSQFYEVKGYPEIYDSESKNTPIIFEESYLKKEIEKDFFLFVFIEDSLGKIIDIDIISNFSFSDLSVSAKKVYQNTIIAFEKGDVELFTAQSDNMNLHIRTKAKDGNDTFAFTDGSQQVKRTFWINKTALINLINPHIQEGLREKELVG
;
A
#
# COMPACT_ATOMS: atom_id res chain seq x y z
N MET A 1 10.91 17.00 -38.33
CA MET A 1 11.67 16.12 -37.41
C MET A 1 11.72 14.77 -38.10
N PHE A 2 12.92 14.23 -38.39
CA PHE A 2 13.04 13.10 -39.34
C PHE A 2 13.27 11.81 -38.56
N ILE A 3 12.26 10.95 -38.49
CA ILE A 3 12.49 9.52 -38.25
C ILE A 3 12.78 8.96 -39.65
N PRO A 4 14.03 8.58 -40.00
CA PRO A 4 14.35 8.06 -41.32
C PRO A 4 13.39 6.95 -41.73
N SER A 5 13.08 6.79 -43.02
CA SER A 5 12.27 5.68 -43.53
C SER A 5 12.77 4.28 -43.07
N ARG A 6 14.08 4.14 -42.82
CA ARG A 6 14.70 2.95 -42.20
C ARG A 6 14.21 2.66 -40.76
N ASN A 7 13.74 3.69 -40.05
CA ASN A 7 13.24 3.60 -38.67
C ASN A 7 11.72 3.33 -38.62
N LEU A 8 10.94 3.61 -39.67
CA LEU A 8 9.52 3.22 -39.74
C LEU A 8 9.33 1.70 -39.76
N LYS A 9 10.16 0.99 -40.54
CA LYS A 9 10.26 -0.47 -40.54
C LYS A 9 10.65 -1.06 -39.18
N LYS A 10 11.49 -0.37 -38.41
CA LYS A 10 11.84 -0.79 -37.05
C LYS A 10 10.69 -0.52 -36.08
N LEU A 11 10.03 0.63 -36.21
CA LEU A 11 8.90 1.02 -35.40
C LEU A 11 7.69 0.10 -35.65
N SER A 12 7.44 -0.32 -36.90
CA SER A 12 6.40 -1.30 -37.25
C SER A 12 6.62 -2.63 -36.56
N ARG A 13 7.86 -3.12 -36.56
CA ARG A 13 8.26 -4.34 -35.83
C ARG A 13 8.08 -4.19 -34.31
N LEU A 14 8.53 -3.07 -33.74
CA LEU A 14 8.41 -2.76 -32.30
C LEU A 14 6.94 -2.70 -31.85
N LEU A 15 6.09 -2.13 -32.69
CA LEU A 15 4.67 -1.97 -32.40
C LEU A 15 3.84 -3.21 -32.79
N GLY A 16 4.44 -4.17 -33.50
CA GLY A 16 3.80 -5.42 -33.90
C GLY A 16 2.79 -5.27 -35.03
N VAL A 17 2.99 -4.29 -35.92
CA VAL A 17 2.05 -3.91 -36.99
C VAL A 17 2.74 -3.94 -38.34
N LYS A 18 1.99 -4.07 -39.44
CA LYS A 18 2.59 -4.06 -40.79
C LYS A 18 2.98 -2.63 -41.17
N GLU A 19 4.05 -2.48 -41.95
CA GLU A 19 4.49 -1.14 -42.41
C GLU A 19 3.39 -0.41 -43.21
N GLU A 20 2.61 -1.16 -43.98
CA GLU A 20 1.47 -0.65 -44.76
C GLU A 20 0.27 -0.20 -43.92
N GLU A 21 0.23 -0.59 -42.64
CA GLU A 21 -0.77 -0.15 -41.66
C GLU A 21 -0.35 1.17 -40.98
N MET A 22 0.87 1.65 -41.22
CA MET A 22 1.44 2.83 -40.58
C MET A 22 1.53 4.03 -41.53
N ASP A 23 0.99 5.17 -41.11
CA ASP A 23 1.21 6.46 -41.75
C ASP A 23 1.86 7.42 -40.77
N PHE A 24 3.05 7.93 -41.10
CA PHE A 24 3.78 8.86 -40.24
C PHE A 24 3.72 10.28 -40.78
N LYS A 25 2.94 11.11 -40.12
CA LYS A 25 2.77 12.53 -40.39
C LYS A 25 3.95 13.31 -39.82
N GLU A 26 5.07 13.31 -40.56
CA GLU A 26 6.36 13.88 -40.15
C GLU A 26 6.29 15.35 -39.68
N ASN A 27 5.41 16.16 -40.27
CA ASN A 27 5.26 17.58 -39.89
C ASN A 27 4.57 17.76 -38.53
N LEU A 28 3.90 16.72 -38.04
CA LEU A 28 3.11 16.74 -36.81
C LEU A 28 3.66 15.81 -35.73
N ASN A 29 4.69 15.00 -36.04
CA ASN A 29 5.18 13.90 -35.19
C ASN A 29 4.09 12.90 -34.79
N ILE A 30 3.11 12.69 -35.67
CA ILE A 30 2.00 11.77 -35.41
C ILE A 30 2.22 10.50 -36.25
N LEU A 31 2.17 9.36 -35.59
CA LEU A 31 2.09 8.05 -36.22
C LEU A 31 0.65 7.55 -36.14
N GLU A 32 0.05 7.24 -37.27
CA GLU A 32 -1.26 6.62 -37.38
C GLU A 32 -1.11 5.15 -37.71
N ILE A 33 -1.82 4.28 -37.00
CA ILE A 33 -1.82 2.84 -37.21
C ILE A 33 -3.25 2.41 -37.48
N THR A 34 -3.53 1.91 -38.68
CA THR A 34 -4.86 1.42 -39.05
C THR A 34 -4.92 -0.10 -38.93
N ASN A 35 -5.79 -0.60 -38.08
CA ASN A 35 -5.96 -2.05 -37.89
C ASN A 35 -6.78 -2.67 -39.05
N ASP A 36 -6.82 -4.01 -39.10
CA ASP A 36 -7.58 -4.76 -40.12
C ASP A 36 -9.10 -4.47 -40.14
N ASN A 37 -9.65 -3.88 -39.06
CA ASN A 37 -11.06 -3.47 -38.96
C ASN A 37 -11.31 -2.04 -39.46
N GLY A 38 -10.25 -1.30 -39.82
CA GLY A 38 -10.31 0.10 -40.24
C GLY A 38 -10.29 1.12 -39.10
N ASP A 39 -10.03 0.70 -37.86
CA ASP A 39 -9.84 1.65 -36.74
C ASP A 39 -8.41 2.18 -36.75
N THR A 40 -8.24 3.48 -36.55
CA THR A 40 -6.94 4.15 -36.54
C THR A 40 -6.54 4.54 -35.12
N VAL A 41 -5.37 4.09 -34.67
CA VAL A 41 -4.74 4.52 -33.41
C VAL A 41 -3.65 5.53 -33.72
N GLU A 42 -3.70 6.70 -33.08
CA GLU A 42 -2.71 7.76 -33.29
C GLU A 42 -1.72 7.84 -32.11
N TYR A 43 -0.43 7.97 -32.42
CA TYR A 43 0.66 8.15 -31.47
C TYR A 43 1.39 9.47 -31.73
N TYR A 44 1.57 10.29 -30.70
CA TYR A 44 2.52 11.39 -30.72
C TYR A 44 3.92 10.88 -30.35
N VAL A 45 4.87 11.01 -31.27
CA VAL A 45 6.17 10.30 -31.19
C VAL A 45 7.29 11.25 -30.78
N GLY A 46 8.05 10.86 -29.76
CA GLY A 46 9.22 11.59 -29.25
C GLY A 46 10.48 10.73 -29.29
N ASP A 47 11.56 11.29 -29.85
CA ASP A 47 12.89 10.68 -29.91
C ASP A 47 13.77 11.25 -28.79
N PHE A 48 14.26 10.38 -27.92
CA PHE A 48 15.06 10.71 -26.73
C PHE A 48 16.43 10.01 -26.74
N CYS A 49 16.96 9.63 -27.91
CA CYS A 49 18.26 9.00 -28.04
C CYS A 49 19.42 10.00 -28.01
N GLU A 50 20.41 9.85 -27.12
CA GLU A 50 21.50 10.82 -26.91
C GLU A 50 22.16 11.34 -28.21
N ASN A 51 22.32 10.50 -29.23
CA ASN A 51 22.95 10.87 -30.51
C ASN A 51 21.97 11.21 -31.66
N SER A 52 20.68 11.37 -31.37
CA SER A 52 19.69 11.77 -32.37
C SER A 52 19.81 13.25 -32.70
N LYS A 53 19.85 13.58 -34.00
CA LYS A 53 19.71 14.96 -34.51
C LYS A 53 18.33 15.58 -34.23
N HIS A 54 17.42 14.79 -33.68
CA HIS A 54 16.02 15.10 -33.45
C HIS A 54 15.62 14.92 -31.99
N ASN A 55 16.58 14.94 -31.05
CA ASN A 55 16.25 14.93 -29.63
C ASN A 55 15.29 16.05 -29.27
N ILE A 56 14.22 15.68 -28.58
CA ILE A 56 13.24 16.61 -28.02
C ILE A 56 13.39 16.67 -26.50
N GLU A 57 13.30 17.87 -25.96
CA GLU A 57 13.25 18.06 -24.51
C GLU A 57 11.92 17.55 -23.96
N PHE A 58 11.93 16.91 -22.78
CA PHE A 58 10.74 16.29 -22.20
C PHE A 58 9.55 17.26 -22.08
N ASN A 59 9.79 18.49 -21.60
CA ASN A 59 8.74 19.48 -21.45
C ASN A 59 8.14 19.89 -22.80
N GLU A 60 8.99 20.05 -23.83
CA GLU A 60 8.53 20.36 -25.19
C GLU A 60 7.69 19.22 -25.77
N PHE A 61 8.12 17.97 -25.58
CA PHE A 61 7.37 16.78 -26.00
C PHE A 61 6.01 16.72 -25.34
N ARG A 62 5.97 16.82 -24.00
CA ARG A 62 4.74 16.78 -23.20
C ARG A 62 3.78 17.88 -23.61
N ASP A 63 4.25 19.13 -23.70
CA ASP A 63 3.40 20.27 -23.99
C ASP A 63 2.84 20.23 -25.43
N ASN A 64 3.56 19.61 -26.37
CA ASN A 64 3.04 19.37 -27.72
C ASN A 64 2.03 18.21 -27.74
N TYR A 65 2.33 17.09 -27.07
CA TYR A 65 1.41 15.97 -26.95
C TYR A 65 0.06 16.38 -26.35
N GLU A 66 0.07 17.11 -25.23
CA GLU A 66 -1.15 17.58 -24.58
C GLU A 66 -1.96 18.50 -25.49
N ARG A 67 -1.31 19.34 -26.31
CA ARG A 67 -1.98 20.17 -27.31
C ARG A 67 -2.74 19.35 -28.36
N TYR A 68 -2.14 18.27 -28.87
CA TYR A 68 -2.81 17.41 -29.84
C TYR A 68 -3.90 16.54 -29.21
N LYS A 69 -3.69 16.09 -27.97
CA LYS A 69 -4.66 15.30 -27.21
C LYS A 69 -5.98 16.05 -26.93
N VAL A 70 -5.94 17.37 -26.80
CA VAL A 70 -7.16 18.22 -26.70
C VAL A 70 -8.06 18.05 -27.92
N THR A 71 -7.47 17.89 -29.11
CA THR A 71 -8.21 17.73 -30.37
C THR A 71 -8.48 16.26 -30.73
N ASN A 72 -7.69 15.32 -30.21
CA ASN A 72 -7.89 13.88 -30.36
C ASN A 72 -7.68 13.15 -29.02
N ILE A 73 -8.79 12.83 -28.35
CA ILE A 73 -8.79 12.22 -27.00
C ILE A 73 -8.14 10.82 -26.99
N GLU A 74 -8.16 10.11 -28.11
CA GLU A 74 -7.64 8.74 -28.23
C GLU A 74 -6.14 8.69 -28.55
N MET A 75 -5.50 9.86 -28.72
CA MET A 75 -4.07 9.95 -29.01
C MET A 75 -3.21 9.44 -27.84
N GLN A 76 -2.21 8.62 -28.15
CA GLN A 76 -1.28 8.03 -27.20
C GLN A 76 0.10 8.67 -27.31
N SER A 77 0.86 8.74 -26.22
CA SER A 77 2.27 9.14 -26.27
C SER A 77 3.18 7.94 -26.53
N LEU A 78 4.12 8.08 -27.47
CA LEU A 78 5.15 7.10 -27.80
C LEU A 78 6.53 7.72 -27.62
N MET A 79 7.28 7.26 -26.61
CA MET A 79 8.63 7.74 -26.33
C MET A 79 9.64 6.68 -26.74
N VAL A 80 10.67 7.08 -27.48
CA VAL A 80 11.66 6.18 -28.03
C VAL A 80 13.05 6.49 -27.47
N PHE A 81 13.70 5.46 -26.93
CA PHE A 81 15.01 5.52 -26.27
C PHE A 81 15.98 4.51 -26.90
N GLU A 82 17.28 4.62 -26.62
CA GLU A 82 18.27 3.63 -27.11
C GLU A 82 18.17 2.29 -26.36
N SER A 83 17.83 2.33 -25.08
CA SER A 83 17.73 1.16 -24.23
C SER A 83 16.83 1.41 -23.01
N TRP A 84 16.45 0.34 -22.32
CA TRP A 84 15.73 0.43 -21.06
C TRP A 84 16.50 1.25 -20.03
N GLU A 85 17.81 1.01 -19.89
CA GLU A 85 18.68 1.73 -18.96
C GLU A 85 18.71 3.23 -19.29
N ALA A 86 18.90 3.60 -20.55
CA ALA A 86 18.88 5.00 -20.99
C ALA A 86 17.55 5.70 -20.66
N ALA A 87 16.42 5.00 -20.84
CA ALA A 87 15.10 5.54 -20.48
C ALA A 87 14.97 5.78 -18.97
N GLN A 88 15.51 4.89 -18.13
CA GLN A 88 15.48 5.09 -16.68
C GLN A 88 16.36 6.26 -16.25
N ASP A 89 17.57 6.36 -16.82
CA ASP A 89 18.51 7.42 -16.47
C ASP A 89 18.01 8.79 -16.92
N TYR A 90 17.40 8.88 -18.10
CA TYR A 90 16.74 10.10 -18.57
C TYR A 90 15.59 10.54 -17.64
N ARG A 91 14.70 9.61 -17.25
CA ARG A 91 13.61 9.91 -16.30
C ARG A 91 14.16 10.44 -14.97
N GLU A 92 15.14 9.76 -14.40
CA GLU A 92 15.72 10.16 -13.11
C GLU A 92 16.49 11.49 -13.20
N GLY A 93 17.11 11.79 -14.34
CA GLY A 93 17.71 13.09 -14.62
C GLY A 93 16.69 14.22 -14.60
N ILE A 94 15.51 14.02 -15.18
CA ILE A 94 14.39 14.98 -15.09
C ILE A 94 13.94 15.13 -13.64
N GLU A 95 13.67 14.01 -12.95
CA GLU A 95 13.19 14.00 -11.56
C GLU A 95 14.16 14.73 -10.60
N ALA A 96 15.47 14.64 -10.84
CA ALA A 96 16.49 15.31 -10.03
C ALA A 96 16.45 16.86 -10.15
N ASN A 97 16.01 17.37 -11.30
CA ASN A 97 15.96 18.81 -11.59
C ASN A 97 14.64 19.49 -11.18
N LEU A 98 13.66 18.72 -10.71
CA LEU A 98 12.35 19.24 -10.30
C LEU A 98 12.32 19.59 -8.81
N GLY A 99 11.90 20.83 -8.50
CA GLY A 99 11.76 21.33 -7.13
C GLY A 99 10.41 21.04 -6.48
N LEU A 100 9.35 20.86 -7.28
CA LEU A 100 7.97 20.59 -6.82
C LEU A 100 7.58 19.14 -7.07
N SER A 101 7.03 18.48 -6.04
CA SER A 101 6.70 17.05 -6.10
C SER A 101 5.55 16.72 -7.05
N ARG A 102 4.63 17.65 -7.30
CA ARG A 102 3.63 17.53 -8.37
C ARG A 102 4.30 17.26 -9.72
N GLN A 103 5.34 18.01 -10.05
CA GLN A 103 6.05 17.87 -11.32
C GLN A 103 6.73 16.50 -11.41
N LYS A 104 7.29 15.98 -10.30
CA LYS A 104 7.88 14.63 -10.26
C LYS A 104 6.83 13.54 -10.50
N ARG A 105 5.63 13.69 -9.91
CA ARG A 105 4.51 12.77 -10.16
C ARG A 105 3.99 12.86 -11.58
N GLU A 106 3.80 14.08 -12.10
CA GLU A 106 3.40 14.30 -13.50
C GLU A 106 4.38 13.61 -14.45
N VAL A 107 5.69 13.74 -14.22
CA VAL A 107 6.72 13.02 -15.00
C VAL A 107 6.54 11.52 -14.85
N LYS A 108 6.44 11.00 -13.63
CA LYS A 108 6.33 9.56 -13.39
C LYS A 108 5.06 8.95 -14.00
N ASP A 109 3.92 9.62 -13.86
CA ASP A 109 2.64 9.21 -14.42
C ASP A 109 2.65 9.33 -15.95
N PHE A 110 3.28 10.38 -16.48
CA PHE A 110 3.47 10.52 -17.92
C PHE A 110 4.29 9.36 -18.50
N PHE A 111 5.44 9.03 -17.91
CA PHE A 111 6.26 7.89 -18.35
C PHE A 111 5.54 6.55 -18.18
N LYS A 112 4.71 6.40 -17.14
CA LYS A 112 3.90 5.19 -16.90
C LYS A 112 2.78 5.02 -17.93
N ASN A 113 2.16 6.12 -18.34
CA ASN A 113 1.06 6.12 -19.31
C ASN A 113 1.55 6.18 -20.77
N SER A 114 2.82 6.52 -20.99
CA SER A 114 3.43 6.53 -22.31
C SER A 114 3.89 5.14 -22.73
N LYS A 115 3.73 4.83 -24.02
CA LYS A 115 4.35 3.65 -24.62
C LYS A 115 5.85 3.91 -24.77
N LEU A 116 6.68 3.08 -24.15
CA LEU A 116 8.13 3.17 -24.26
C LEU A 116 8.64 2.16 -25.28
N CYS A 117 9.49 2.61 -26.20
CA CYS A 117 10.15 1.75 -27.18
C CYS A 117 11.67 1.94 -27.11
N TYR A 118 12.41 0.86 -27.33
CA TYR A 118 13.87 0.85 -27.25
C TYR A 118 14.45 0.50 -28.62
N TRP A 119 15.21 1.41 -29.23
CA TRP A 119 15.95 1.16 -30.47
C TRP A 119 17.15 0.27 -30.18
N SER A 120 16.94 -1.04 -30.29
CA SER A 120 18.08 -1.94 -30.48
C SER A 120 18.72 -1.70 -31.86
N GLN A 121 20.05 -1.63 -31.91
CA GLN A 121 20.78 -1.38 -33.14
C GLN A 121 20.57 -2.51 -34.17
N ASP A 122 20.32 -3.74 -33.69
CA ASP A 122 20.22 -4.97 -34.50
C ASP A 122 18.81 -5.57 -34.51
N ASP A 123 18.44 -6.14 -35.67
CA ASP A 123 17.14 -6.79 -35.90
C ASP A 123 17.00 -8.17 -35.21
N GLU A 124 18.12 -8.72 -34.74
CA GLU A 124 18.24 -9.97 -34.01
C GLU A 124 19.19 -9.77 -32.82
N ILE A 125 19.02 -10.57 -31.76
CA ILE A 125 19.99 -10.69 -30.67
C ILE A 125 20.73 -12.02 -30.82
N GLU A 126 22.05 -11.97 -30.71
CA GLU A 126 22.89 -13.15 -30.53
C GLU A 126 23.24 -13.28 -29.05
N MET A 127 22.84 -14.39 -28.43
CA MET A 127 23.22 -14.68 -27.05
C MET A 127 24.21 -15.85 -27.02
N THR A 128 25.35 -15.63 -26.35
CA THR A 128 26.40 -16.64 -26.19
C THR A 128 25.96 -17.73 -25.21
N LEU A 129 26.18 -18.99 -25.60
CA LEU A 129 25.98 -20.21 -24.82
C LEU A 129 27.35 -20.69 -24.31
N GLU A 130 27.43 -21.23 -23.10
CA GLU A 130 28.70 -21.80 -22.61
C GLU A 130 28.91 -23.27 -23.00
N GLU A 131 30.19 -23.70 -22.92
CA GLU A 131 30.72 -25.04 -23.18
C GLU A 131 30.56 -25.55 -24.62
N GLU A 132 31.37 -25.07 -25.56
CA GLU A 132 31.43 -25.56 -26.97
C GLU A 132 30.04 -25.66 -27.67
N GLY A 133 29.00 -24.97 -27.17
CA GLY A 133 27.63 -25.09 -27.68
C GLY A 133 26.84 -26.32 -27.21
N LEU A 134 27.28 -27.03 -26.16
CA LEU A 134 26.58 -28.20 -25.64
C LEU A 134 25.26 -27.80 -24.96
N ASN A 135 24.16 -28.05 -25.66
CA ASN A 135 22.84 -28.07 -25.05
C ASN A 135 22.77 -29.19 -24.01
N TYR A 136 22.48 -28.84 -22.75
CA TYR A 136 22.40 -29.83 -21.67
C TYR A 136 21.20 -30.77 -21.83
N LEU A 137 20.09 -30.28 -22.42
CA LEU A 137 18.87 -31.06 -22.68
C LEU A 137 18.09 -30.52 -23.89
N GLU A 138 17.89 -31.34 -24.91
CA GLU A 138 16.97 -31.07 -26.03
C GLU A 138 15.71 -31.92 -25.88
N TYR A 139 14.54 -31.28 -25.82
CA TYR A 139 13.25 -31.98 -25.84
C TYR A 139 12.50 -31.64 -27.13
N LYS A 140 12.13 -32.66 -27.91
CA LYS A 140 11.35 -32.52 -29.14
C LYS A 140 10.06 -33.31 -29.02
N ILE A 141 8.93 -32.67 -29.28
CA ILE A 141 7.64 -33.36 -29.43
C ILE A 141 7.39 -33.51 -30.94
N SER A 142 7.48 -34.73 -31.45
CA SER A 142 7.07 -35.07 -32.81
C SER A 142 5.71 -35.78 -32.76
N ASN A 143 4.63 -35.04 -33.02
CA ASN A 143 3.28 -35.62 -33.11
C ASN A 143 2.56 -35.07 -34.34
N LYS A 144 1.66 -35.85 -34.96
CA LYS A 144 1.02 -35.50 -36.25
C LYS A 144 0.19 -34.19 -36.24
N ASN A 145 -0.11 -33.67 -35.04
CA ASN A 145 -0.90 -32.45 -34.83
C ASN A 145 -0.06 -31.26 -34.31
N PHE A 146 1.22 -31.45 -34.01
CA PHE A 146 2.10 -30.41 -33.46
C PHE A 146 3.39 -30.36 -34.30
N ASN A 147 3.62 -29.24 -34.98
CA ASN A 147 4.81 -29.05 -35.79
C ASN A 147 6.02 -28.76 -34.89
N GLU A 148 6.93 -29.72 -34.75
CA GLU A 148 8.32 -29.56 -34.26
C GLU A 148 8.49 -28.67 -33.01
N ASP A 149 7.64 -28.85 -32.00
CA ASP A 149 7.76 -28.22 -30.69
C ASP A 149 9.11 -28.56 -30.05
N LYS A 150 9.83 -27.55 -29.57
CA LYS A 150 11.21 -27.71 -29.07
C LYS A 150 11.43 -26.96 -27.75
N GLY A 151 11.99 -27.69 -26.79
CA GLY A 151 12.52 -27.17 -25.53
C GLY A 151 14.04 -27.32 -25.46
N LEU A 152 14.73 -26.28 -25.02
CA LEU A 152 16.18 -26.21 -24.89
C LEU A 152 16.56 -25.72 -23.50
N VAL A 153 17.60 -26.28 -22.89
CA VAL A 153 18.07 -25.87 -21.57
C VAL A 153 19.56 -25.50 -21.61
N TYR A 154 19.86 -24.26 -21.24
CA TYR A 154 21.22 -23.71 -21.21
C TYR A 154 21.55 -23.07 -19.87
N ASN A 155 22.85 -23.01 -19.56
CA ASN A 155 23.39 -22.13 -18.54
C ASN A 155 23.85 -20.85 -19.22
N MET A 156 23.21 -19.73 -18.87
CA MET A 156 23.48 -18.45 -19.51
C MET A 156 24.04 -17.47 -18.49
N SER A 157 24.95 -16.61 -18.94
CA SER A 157 25.46 -15.54 -18.08
C SER A 157 24.38 -14.49 -17.85
N LEU A 158 24.44 -13.79 -16.72
CA LEU A 158 23.56 -12.63 -16.49
C LEU A 158 23.76 -11.55 -17.55
N LYS A 159 24.98 -11.41 -18.12
CA LYS A 159 25.28 -10.42 -19.16
C LYS A 159 24.38 -10.58 -20.40
N GLU A 160 24.20 -11.81 -20.87
CA GLU A 160 23.36 -12.10 -22.04
C GLU A 160 21.88 -11.78 -21.76
N LEU A 161 21.38 -12.22 -20.59
CA LEU A 161 20.00 -11.96 -20.16
C LEU A 161 19.73 -10.47 -19.90
N TYR A 162 20.72 -9.76 -19.34
CA TYR A 162 20.68 -8.31 -19.16
C TYR A 162 20.61 -7.59 -20.51
N SER A 163 21.42 -8.01 -21.49
CA SER A 163 21.37 -7.48 -22.86
C SER A 163 19.98 -7.63 -23.48
N LEU A 164 19.35 -8.80 -23.34
CA LEU A 164 17.98 -9.03 -23.80
C LEU A 164 16.99 -8.08 -23.11
N TYR A 165 17.04 -7.98 -21.77
CA TYR A 165 16.15 -7.10 -21.02
C TYR A 165 16.39 -5.63 -21.35
N ASN A 166 17.64 -5.21 -21.53
CA ASN A 166 17.96 -3.82 -21.85
C ASN A 166 17.41 -3.38 -23.23
N ARG A 167 17.21 -4.33 -24.15
CA ARG A 167 16.63 -4.09 -25.48
C ARG A 167 15.10 -4.15 -25.52
N THR A 168 14.47 -4.80 -24.54
CA THR A 168 13.03 -5.12 -24.59
C THR A 168 12.23 -4.50 -23.43
N GLY A 169 12.89 -4.22 -22.32
CA GLY A 169 12.30 -3.71 -21.08
C GLY A 169 11.12 -4.57 -20.61
N VAL A 170 10.07 -3.91 -20.12
CA VAL A 170 8.91 -4.56 -19.52
C VAL A 170 8.12 -5.40 -20.53
N GLU A 171 8.16 -5.06 -21.83
CA GLU A 171 7.49 -5.81 -22.89
C GLU A 171 8.01 -7.26 -23.02
N LEU A 172 9.20 -7.54 -22.50
CA LEU A 172 9.70 -8.92 -22.38
C LEU A 172 8.77 -9.80 -21.55
N PHE A 173 7.97 -9.23 -20.65
CA PHE A 173 7.09 -9.96 -19.74
C PHE A 173 5.62 -9.99 -20.19
N LYS A 174 5.32 -9.57 -21.42
CA LYS A 174 3.94 -9.48 -21.97
C LYS A 174 3.09 -10.75 -21.82
N ASP A 175 3.74 -11.91 -21.75
CA ASP A 175 3.07 -13.22 -21.68
C ASP A 175 3.14 -13.89 -20.31
N ASN A 176 3.62 -13.17 -19.29
CA ASN A 176 3.73 -13.66 -17.93
C ASN A 176 2.39 -13.56 -17.17
N VAL A 177 2.05 -14.58 -16.37
CA VAL A 177 0.82 -14.59 -15.56
C VAL A 177 0.92 -13.69 -14.33
N ARG A 178 2.13 -13.27 -13.92
CA ARG A 178 2.37 -12.39 -12.78
C ARG A 178 3.17 -11.16 -13.19
N VAL A 179 2.67 -9.98 -12.83
CA VAL A 179 3.40 -8.72 -12.96
C VAL A 179 3.99 -8.38 -11.59
N LYS A 180 5.33 -8.42 -11.48
CA LYS A 180 6.18 -7.89 -10.40
C LYS A 180 5.56 -7.95 -8.98
N ILE A 181 5.73 -9.06 -8.24
CA ILE A 181 5.32 -9.15 -6.83
C ILE A 181 6.29 -8.33 -5.96
N ILE A 182 5.77 -7.37 -5.21
CA ILE A 182 6.51 -6.59 -4.20
C ILE A 182 5.97 -6.99 -2.84
N ASN A 183 6.72 -7.80 -2.10
CA ASN A 183 6.40 -8.22 -0.75
C ASN A 183 7.69 -8.48 0.03
N ALA A 184 7.62 -8.71 1.33
CA ALA A 184 8.80 -8.93 2.17
C ALA A 184 9.70 -10.10 1.66
N GLN A 185 9.12 -11.10 0.99
CA GLN A 185 9.90 -12.18 0.38
C GLN A 185 10.64 -11.73 -0.88
N SER A 186 10.01 -10.89 -1.73
CA SER A 186 10.63 -10.26 -2.90
C SER A 186 11.73 -9.28 -2.51
N GLU A 187 11.55 -8.49 -1.45
CA GLU A 187 12.61 -7.63 -0.90
C GLU A 187 13.76 -8.44 -0.30
N ARG A 188 13.45 -9.49 0.46
CA ARG A 188 14.47 -10.41 0.97
C ARG A 188 15.23 -11.07 -0.17
N LEU A 189 14.55 -11.47 -1.25
CA LEU A 189 15.17 -12.04 -2.44
C LEU A 189 16.10 -11.04 -3.13
N ARG A 190 15.63 -9.80 -3.34
CA ARG A 190 16.42 -8.71 -3.90
C ARG A 190 17.66 -8.40 -3.04
N ASN A 191 17.49 -8.34 -1.72
CA ASN A 191 18.59 -8.10 -0.79
C ASN A 191 19.60 -9.25 -0.82
N ASN A 192 19.14 -10.50 -0.88
CA ASN A 192 20.03 -11.65 -1.05
C ASN A 192 20.85 -11.55 -2.36
N PHE A 193 20.22 -11.18 -3.48
CA PHE A 193 20.93 -10.98 -4.75
C PHE A 193 21.96 -9.86 -4.64
N LYS A 194 21.56 -8.73 -4.04
CA LYS A 194 22.44 -7.56 -3.85
C LYS A 194 23.66 -7.94 -3.02
N THR A 195 23.47 -8.67 -1.92
CA THR A 195 24.57 -9.19 -1.11
C THR A 195 25.49 -10.09 -1.92
N SER A 196 24.95 -11.08 -2.65
CA SER A 196 25.76 -11.96 -3.51
C SER A 196 26.57 -11.18 -4.54
N PHE A 197 26.00 -10.14 -5.15
CA PHE A 197 26.66 -9.33 -6.17
C PHE A 197 27.77 -8.48 -5.56
N LEU A 198 27.54 -7.86 -4.40
CA LEU A 198 28.55 -7.08 -3.68
C LEU A 198 29.73 -7.95 -3.21
N LEU A 199 29.46 -9.15 -2.69
CA LEU A 199 30.51 -10.12 -2.33
C LEU A 199 31.29 -10.59 -3.55
N GLY A 200 30.60 -10.83 -4.67
CA GLY A 200 31.24 -11.15 -5.95
C GLY A 200 32.14 -10.03 -6.47
N LEU A 201 31.70 -8.77 -6.34
CA LEU A 201 32.50 -7.60 -6.69
C LEU A 201 33.73 -7.46 -5.79
N TYR A 202 33.59 -7.73 -4.49
CA TYR A 202 34.74 -7.75 -3.57
C TYR A 202 35.80 -8.74 -4.06
N ASN A 203 35.41 -9.97 -4.40
CA ASN A 203 36.32 -10.99 -4.95
C ASN A 203 36.97 -10.55 -6.28
N LEU A 204 36.19 -9.96 -7.17
CA LEU A 204 36.71 -9.49 -8.45
C LEU A 204 37.70 -8.33 -8.25
N ASN A 205 37.46 -7.44 -7.29
CA ASN A 205 38.29 -6.29 -6.99
C ASN A 205 39.69 -6.68 -6.47
N THR A 206 39.79 -7.71 -5.63
CA THR A 206 41.09 -8.16 -5.07
C THR A 206 42.06 -8.58 -6.19
N SER A 207 41.53 -9.28 -7.20
CA SER A 207 42.27 -9.79 -8.37
C SER A 207 42.32 -8.82 -9.56
N TYR A 208 41.59 -7.70 -9.50
CA TYR A 208 41.57 -6.71 -10.58
C TYR A 208 42.87 -5.89 -10.63
N ASN A 209 43.40 -5.69 -11.84
CA ASN A 209 44.59 -4.86 -12.04
C ASN A 209 44.17 -3.38 -12.16
N THR A 210 44.19 -2.65 -11.06
CA THR A 210 43.84 -1.21 -10.98
C THR A 210 44.54 -0.55 -9.79
N THR A 211 44.34 0.76 -9.62
CA THR A 211 44.96 1.57 -8.56
C THR A 211 44.47 1.15 -7.17
N GLN A 212 45.35 1.30 -6.16
CA GLN A 212 44.98 1.02 -4.78
C GLN A 212 43.84 1.94 -4.29
N GLU A 213 43.84 3.19 -4.73
CA GLU A 213 42.77 4.16 -4.44
C GLU A 213 41.39 3.63 -4.89
N PHE A 214 41.29 3.10 -6.11
CA PHE A 214 40.05 2.52 -6.60
C PHE A 214 39.65 1.28 -5.80
N LYS A 215 40.62 0.40 -5.49
CA LYS A 215 40.36 -0.80 -4.68
C LYS A 215 39.78 -0.45 -3.31
N ASP A 216 40.35 0.55 -2.64
CA ASP A 216 39.92 1.00 -1.33
C ASP A 216 38.53 1.65 -1.38
N LEU A 217 38.25 2.47 -2.41
CA LEU A 217 36.94 3.08 -2.63
C LEU A 217 35.84 2.01 -2.78
N LEU A 218 36.07 1.00 -3.63
CA LEU A 218 35.11 -0.07 -3.85
C LEU A 218 34.92 -0.92 -2.59
N ASN A 219 35.99 -1.22 -1.86
CA ASN A 219 35.91 -1.95 -0.60
C ASN A 219 35.11 -1.20 0.46
N ASN A 220 35.29 0.12 0.58
CA ASN A 220 34.52 0.96 1.50
C ASN A 220 33.03 0.99 1.14
N TYR A 221 32.70 1.18 -0.15
CA TYR A 221 31.31 1.11 -0.63
C TYR A 221 30.65 -0.23 -0.29
N ILE A 222 31.36 -1.35 -0.46
CA ILE A 222 30.84 -2.69 -0.16
C ILE A 222 30.60 -2.85 1.36
N LYS A 223 31.55 -2.42 2.20
CA LYS A 223 31.40 -2.44 3.67
C LYS A 223 30.20 -1.62 4.14
N GLU A 224 30.06 -0.39 3.67
CA GLU A 224 28.91 0.48 3.99
C GLU A 224 27.59 -0.12 3.52
N SER A 225 27.56 -0.70 2.31
CA SER A 225 26.35 -1.28 1.73
C SER A 225 25.89 -2.58 2.39
N THR A 226 26.83 -3.35 2.98
CA THR A 226 26.55 -4.65 3.59
C THR A 226 26.47 -4.60 5.11
N GLY A 227 27.07 -3.58 5.74
CA GLY A 227 27.23 -3.49 7.19
C GLY A 227 28.21 -4.52 7.77
N SER A 228 29.01 -5.19 6.93
CA SER A 228 29.99 -6.20 7.36
C SER A 228 31.42 -5.72 7.12
N GLU A 229 32.30 -6.02 8.08
CA GLU A 229 33.75 -5.85 7.92
C GLU A 229 34.45 -7.16 7.53
N ASP A 230 33.76 -8.29 7.68
CA ASP A 230 34.24 -9.62 7.35
C ASP A 230 33.50 -10.16 6.11
N PHE A 231 34.28 -10.70 5.17
CA PHE A 231 33.80 -11.23 3.90
C PHE A 231 34.23 -12.69 3.70
N GLU A 232 34.66 -13.42 4.73
CA GLU A 232 35.02 -14.84 4.60
C GLU A 232 33.94 -15.67 3.83
N GLY A 233 34.37 -16.50 2.88
CA GLY A 233 33.48 -17.30 2.02
C GLY A 233 32.96 -16.61 0.74
N HIS A 234 33.38 -15.37 0.46
CA HIS A 234 33.01 -14.60 -0.74
C HIS A 234 33.38 -15.27 -2.08
N GLU A 235 34.35 -16.18 -2.09
CA GLU A 235 34.87 -16.81 -3.31
C GLU A 235 33.80 -17.59 -4.09
N VAL A 236 32.87 -18.22 -3.39
CA VAL A 236 31.80 -19.06 -3.97
C VAL A 236 30.45 -18.35 -4.08
N ALA A 237 30.34 -17.08 -3.69
CA ALA A 237 29.06 -16.37 -3.63
C ALA A 237 28.35 -16.29 -5.00
N LEU A 238 29.13 -16.14 -6.08
CA LEU A 238 28.61 -16.11 -7.45
C LEU A 238 28.35 -17.52 -8.00
N GLU A 239 29.18 -18.50 -7.65
CA GLU A 239 29.01 -19.90 -8.05
C GLU A 239 27.76 -20.52 -7.42
N GLY A 240 27.47 -20.15 -6.18
CA GLY A 240 26.27 -20.52 -5.44
C GLY A 240 24.98 -19.95 -6.03
N PHE A 241 25.05 -18.86 -6.82
CA PHE A 241 23.86 -18.18 -7.38
C PHE A 241 23.00 -19.14 -8.21
N TRP A 242 23.65 -20.02 -8.98
CA TRP A 242 22.97 -21.03 -9.79
C TRP A 242 22.14 -22.01 -8.95
N PHE A 243 22.64 -22.39 -7.76
CA PHE A 243 21.97 -23.35 -6.88
C PHE A 243 20.79 -22.73 -6.12
N HIS A 244 20.90 -21.46 -5.74
CA HIS A 244 19.95 -20.82 -4.83
C HIS A 244 18.73 -20.20 -5.52
N HIS A 245 18.72 -20.09 -6.85
CA HIS A 245 17.72 -19.30 -7.56
C HIS A 245 17.02 -20.07 -8.70
N ASN A 246 15.77 -19.66 -8.93
CA ASN A 246 14.93 -20.19 -10.00
C ASN A 246 15.47 -19.73 -11.37
N GLY A 247 15.35 -20.63 -12.35
CA GLY A 247 15.71 -20.33 -13.72
C GLY A 247 14.74 -19.36 -14.42
N ILE A 248 15.15 -18.92 -15.60
CA ILE A 248 14.35 -18.09 -16.50
C ILE A 248 13.82 -18.96 -17.64
N THR A 249 12.57 -18.77 -18.03
CA THR A 249 11.99 -19.44 -19.20
C THR A 249 11.59 -18.41 -20.24
N ILE A 250 12.21 -18.50 -21.41
CA ILE A 250 11.98 -17.65 -22.58
C ILE A 250 11.12 -18.44 -23.57
N TYR A 251 9.92 -17.94 -23.83
CA TYR A 251 8.99 -18.48 -24.81
C TYR A 251 9.10 -17.72 -26.13
N SER A 252 8.93 -18.42 -27.24
CA SER A 252 8.76 -17.84 -28.56
C SER A 252 7.70 -18.61 -29.34
N SER A 253 6.86 -17.90 -30.09
CA SER A 253 5.99 -18.51 -31.10
C SER A 253 6.73 -18.86 -32.39
N ARG A 254 7.97 -18.37 -32.54
CA ARG A 254 8.88 -18.64 -33.66
C ARG A 254 10.02 -19.55 -33.22
N LYS A 255 10.66 -20.23 -34.18
CA LYS A 255 11.82 -21.08 -33.91
C LYS A 255 13.05 -20.24 -33.58
N PHE A 256 13.83 -20.70 -32.61
CA PHE A 256 15.16 -20.15 -32.33
C PHE A 256 16.17 -20.68 -33.33
N GLN A 257 17.07 -19.83 -33.82
CA GLN A 257 18.22 -20.26 -34.59
C GLN A 257 19.38 -20.58 -33.64
N ILE A 258 20.02 -21.73 -33.81
CA ILE A 258 21.15 -22.15 -32.99
C ILE A 258 22.35 -22.33 -33.93
N LYS A 259 23.48 -21.71 -33.60
CA LYS A 259 24.76 -21.82 -34.33
C LYS A 259 25.86 -22.06 -33.31
N GLU A 260 26.50 -23.22 -33.33
CA GLU A 260 27.63 -23.56 -32.45
C GLU A 260 27.35 -23.14 -30.99
N ASP A 261 28.00 -22.08 -30.52
CA ASP A 261 27.96 -21.50 -29.18
C ASP A 261 26.96 -20.34 -29.04
N LYS A 262 25.99 -20.19 -29.95
CA LYS A 262 25.05 -19.06 -29.96
C LYS A 262 23.60 -19.49 -30.20
N ILE A 263 22.70 -18.77 -29.54
CA ILE A 263 21.27 -18.75 -29.87
C ILE A 263 20.91 -17.36 -30.41
N ILE A 264 20.23 -17.35 -31.56
CA ILE A 264 19.90 -16.15 -32.33
C ILE A 264 18.39 -16.10 -32.52
N PHE A 265 17.81 -14.95 -32.22
CA PHE A 265 16.38 -14.72 -32.39
C PHE A 265 16.03 -13.23 -32.43
N ASP A 266 14.82 -12.92 -32.90
CA ASP A 266 14.25 -11.58 -32.81
C ASP A 266 13.75 -11.33 -31.37
N PRO A 267 14.33 -10.36 -30.63
CA PRO A 267 13.98 -10.09 -29.24
C PRO A 267 12.52 -9.64 -29.04
N LEU A 268 11.84 -9.19 -30.10
CA LEU A 268 10.43 -8.77 -30.02
C LEU A 268 9.45 -9.94 -30.12
N ASN A 269 9.90 -11.10 -30.60
CA ASN A 269 9.09 -12.31 -30.76
C ASN A 269 9.15 -13.24 -29.53
N VAL A 270 9.88 -12.86 -28.49
CA VAL A 270 10.04 -13.67 -27.28
C VAL A 270 9.34 -13.05 -26.07
N SER A 271 9.07 -13.87 -25.07
CA SER A 271 8.64 -13.41 -23.75
C SER A 271 9.17 -14.29 -22.62
N VAL A 272 9.54 -13.66 -21.51
CA VAL A 272 9.91 -14.35 -20.27
C VAL A 272 8.64 -14.73 -19.50
N ILE A 273 8.28 -16.00 -19.58
CA ILE A 273 7.06 -16.57 -18.96
C ILE A 273 7.29 -17.14 -17.54
N ASN A 274 8.56 -17.26 -17.12
CA ASN A 274 8.98 -17.60 -15.77
C ASN A 274 10.33 -16.92 -15.44
N GLY A 275 10.52 -16.50 -14.19
CA GLY A 275 11.76 -15.82 -13.77
C GLY A 275 11.81 -14.31 -14.02
N ALA A 276 10.66 -13.65 -14.31
CA ALA A 276 10.58 -12.21 -14.55
C ALA A 276 11.13 -11.37 -13.39
N GLN A 277 10.83 -11.76 -12.15
CA GLN A 277 11.35 -11.09 -10.95
C GLN A 277 12.86 -11.25 -10.82
N THR A 278 13.39 -12.44 -11.11
CA THR A 278 14.83 -12.69 -11.09
C THR A 278 15.55 -11.73 -12.03
N LEU A 279 15.08 -11.64 -13.27
CA LEU A 279 15.68 -10.77 -14.28
C LEU A 279 15.57 -9.28 -13.92
N THR A 280 14.38 -8.86 -13.50
CA THR A 280 14.12 -7.45 -13.11
C THR A 280 14.99 -7.04 -11.93
N HIS A 281 15.04 -7.85 -10.86
CA HIS A 281 15.85 -7.53 -9.68
C HIS A 281 17.34 -7.52 -10.00
N CYS A 282 17.84 -8.50 -10.75
CA CYS A 282 19.25 -8.50 -11.17
C CYS A 282 19.59 -7.24 -11.97
N ALA A 283 18.75 -6.84 -12.93
CA ALA A 283 18.98 -5.64 -13.74
C ALA A 283 18.94 -4.36 -12.88
N ASP A 284 17.94 -4.22 -12.01
CA ASP A 284 17.80 -3.08 -11.10
C ASP A 284 19.01 -2.96 -10.15
N ILE A 285 19.50 -4.08 -9.59
CA ILE A 285 20.64 -4.10 -8.68
C ILE A 285 21.94 -3.70 -9.38
N ILE A 286 22.21 -4.24 -10.57
CA ILE A 286 23.43 -3.90 -11.34
C ILE A 286 23.46 -2.40 -11.63
N ARG A 287 22.32 -1.84 -12.06
CA ARG A 287 22.17 -0.41 -12.33
C ARG A 287 22.34 0.43 -11.06
N GLU A 288 21.74 0.02 -9.94
CA GLU A 288 21.90 0.69 -8.64
C GLU A 288 23.37 0.75 -8.22
N ILE A 289 24.08 -0.39 -8.29
CA ILE A 289 25.51 -0.47 -7.93
C ILE A 289 26.34 0.44 -8.84
N ARG A 290 26.13 0.36 -10.17
CA ARG A 290 26.82 1.21 -11.15
C ARG A 290 26.67 2.69 -10.82
N LYS A 291 25.42 3.12 -10.60
CA LYS A 291 25.09 4.53 -10.32
C LYS A 291 25.73 5.02 -9.03
N ASN A 292 25.63 4.25 -7.95
CA ASN A 292 26.20 4.63 -6.66
C ASN A 292 27.73 4.77 -6.73
N LEU A 293 28.41 3.82 -7.37
CA LEU A 293 29.86 3.88 -7.55
C LEU A 293 30.30 5.07 -8.41
N LYS A 294 29.65 5.30 -9.56
CA LYS A 294 29.95 6.45 -10.42
C LYS A 294 29.71 7.78 -9.70
N LYS A 295 28.67 7.87 -8.85
CA LYS A 295 28.41 9.05 -8.02
C LYS A 295 29.51 9.30 -6.98
N LEU A 296 30.06 8.25 -6.36
CA LEU A 296 31.16 8.36 -5.40
C LEU A 296 32.48 8.79 -6.07
N VAL A 297 32.73 8.31 -7.27
CA VAL A 297 33.94 8.63 -8.06
C VAL A 297 33.87 10.06 -8.65
N GLY A 298 32.69 10.48 -9.08
CA GLY A 298 32.46 11.75 -9.79
C GLY A 298 32.66 11.62 -11.31
N HIS A 299 32.10 12.59 -12.05
CA HIS A 299 32.11 12.57 -13.51
C HIS A 299 33.50 12.81 -14.13
N ASP A 300 34.38 13.52 -13.44
CA ASP A 300 35.68 13.96 -13.97
C ASP A 300 36.78 12.87 -13.97
N ARG A 301 36.49 11.66 -13.45
CA ARG A 301 37.47 10.55 -13.35
C ARG A 301 37.14 9.41 -14.31
N GLU A 302 37.32 9.65 -15.61
CA GLU A 302 36.98 8.68 -16.68
C GLU A 302 37.62 7.30 -16.51
N GLU A 303 38.90 7.22 -16.10
CA GLU A 303 39.59 5.94 -15.90
C GLU A 303 38.94 5.07 -14.81
N MET A 304 38.54 5.69 -13.70
CA MET A 304 37.85 4.98 -12.60
C MET A 304 36.43 4.59 -12.99
N ASN A 305 35.71 5.45 -13.73
CA ASN A 305 34.39 5.13 -14.27
C ASN A 305 34.46 3.94 -15.24
N THR A 306 35.51 3.86 -16.06
CA THR A 306 35.77 2.71 -16.94
C THR A 306 36.03 1.43 -16.13
N CYS A 307 36.83 1.51 -15.06
CA CYS A 307 37.07 0.37 -14.17
C CYS A 307 35.78 -0.17 -13.54
N ILE A 308 34.83 0.70 -13.18
CA ILE A 308 33.51 0.29 -12.65
C ILE A 308 32.76 -0.55 -13.69
N ASP A 309 32.68 -0.05 -14.92
CA ASP A 309 31.94 -0.72 -15.99
C ASP A 309 32.56 -2.09 -16.33
N GLU A 310 33.89 -2.16 -16.42
CA GLU A 310 34.61 -3.42 -16.67
C GLU A 310 34.41 -4.46 -15.56
N LEU A 311 34.39 -4.03 -14.29
CA LEU A 311 34.16 -4.92 -13.15
C LEU A 311 32.72 -5.46 -13.10
N LEU A 312 31.73 -4.60 -13.37
CA LEU A 312 30.33 -5.01 -13.44
C LEU A 312 30.09 -5.97 -14.61
N ASP A 313 30.77 -5.75 -15.74
CA ASP A 313 30.75 -6.69 -16.86
C ASP A 313 31.34 -8.05 -16.47
N LYS A 314 32.50 -8.06 -15.79
CA LYS A 314 33.09 -9.32 -15.27
C LYS A 314 32.16 -10.01 -14.27
N LEU A 315 31.48 -9.26 -13.42
CA LEU A 315 30.49 -9.78 -12.47
C LEU A 315 29.33 -10.47 -13.22
N MET A 316 28.72 -9.76 -14.18
CA MET A 316 27.60 -10.29 -14.97
C MET A 316 27.99 -11.53 -15.79
N CYS A 317 29.24 -11.61 -16.27
CA CYS A 317 29.78 -12.78 -16.95
C CYS A 317 29.95 -14.00 -16.02
N LYS A 318 30.24 -13.78 -14.73
CA LYS A 318 30.43 -14.87 -13.75
C LYS A 318 29.12 -15.44 -13.20
N ILE A 319 28.05 -14.64 -13.15
CA ILE A 319 26.75 -15.08 -12.62
C ILE A 319 26.07 -16.01 -13.64
N ARG A 320 25.70 -17.22 -13.20
CA ARG A 320 25.05 -18.24 -14.03
C ARG A 320 23.59 -18.43 -13.70
N ILE A 321 22.75 -18.44 -14.74
CA ILE A 321 21.30 -18.60 -14.62
C ILE A 321 20.82 -19.74 -15.53
N LYS A 322 20.06 -20.67 -14.95
CA LYS A 322 19.36 -21.74 -15.66
C LYS A 322 18.36 -21.12 -16.61
N THR A 323 18.53 -21.28 -17.91
CA THR A 323 17.69 -20.64 -18.92
C THR A 323 17.06 -21.69 -19.83
N ILE A 324 15.74 -21.66 -19.93
CA ILE A 324 14.96 -22.60 -20.75
C ILE A 324 14.36 -21.83 -21.92
N PHE A 325 14.65 -22.26 -23.15
CA PHE A 325 13.99 -21.72 -24.35
C PHE A 325 12.91 -22.68 -24.82
N ILE A 326 11.70 -22.18 -25.01
CA ILE A 326 10.53 -22.96 -25.45
C ILE A 326 9.99 -22.35 -26.73
N SER A 327 9.99 -23.13 -27.81
CA SER A 327 9.38 -22.78 -29.08
C SER A 327 8.24 -23.74 -29.37
N VAL A 328 7.01 -23.31 -29.12
CA VAL A 328 5.78 -24.10 -29.30
C VAL A 328 4.62 -23.25 -29.78
N ASP A 329 3.58 -23.89 -30.33
CA ASP A 329 2.37 -23.23 -30.81
C ASP A 329 1.75 -22.29 -29.73
N SER A 330 1.36 -21.10 -30.19
CA SER A 330 0.62 -20.09 -29.41
C SER A 330 -0.58 -20.62 -28.62
N GLN A 331 -1.25 -21.67 -29.08
CA GLN A 331 -2.41 -22.27 -28.39
C GLN A 331 -2.02 -22.95 -27.06
N LEU A 332 -0.78 -23.46 -26.95
CA LEU A 332 -0.28 -24.13 -25.74
C LEU A 332 0.36 -23.16 -24.73
N LYS A 333 0.60 -21.92 -25.14
CA LYS A 333 1.22 -20.85 -24.34
C LYS A 333 0.55 -20.67 -22.99
N ARG A 334 -0.79 -20.54 -22.94
CA ARG A 334 -1.53 -20.33 -21.69
C ARG A 334 -1.38 -21.52 -20.74
N SER A 335 -1.52 -22.75 -21.23
CA SER A 335 -1.34 -23.95 -20.41
C SER A 335 0.08 -24.09 -19.88
N ILE A 336 1.10 -23.73 -20.67
CA ILE A 336 2.50 -23.81 -20.27
C ILE A 336 2.82 -22.75 -19.22
N THR A 337 2.43 -21.50 -19.42
CA THR A 337 2.66 -20.45 -18.41
C THR A 337 1.96 -20.80 -17.09
N LEU A 338 0.74 -21.37 -17.13
CA LEU A 338 0.04 -21.85 -15.94
C LEU A 338 0.77 -23.03 -15.28
N GLY A 339 1.23 -24.00 -16.06
CA GLY A 339 1.96 -25.17 -15.57
C GLY A 339 3.31 -24.85 -14.95
N LEU A 340 4.05 -23.88 -15.52
CA LEU A 340 5.35 -23.43 -15.01
C LEU A 340 5.24 -22.55 -13.75
N ASN A 341 4.10 -21.91 -13.54
CA ASN A 341 3.81 -21.13 -12.33
C ASN A 341 3.11 -21.95 -11.21
N SER A 342 2.98 -23.27 -11.39
CA SER A 342 2.26 -24.21 -10.51
C SER A 342 2.88 -24.42 -9.12
N GLN A 343 4.08 -23.92 -8.86
CA GLN A 343 4.67 -23.91 -7.51
C GLN A 343 3.87 -23.05 -6.51
N ILE A 344 2.91 -22.23 -6.99
CA ILE A 344 1.86 -21.62 -6.16
C ILE A 344 0.51 -21.88 -6.84
N PRO A 345 -0.45 -22.57 -6.18
CA PRO A 345 -1.79 -22.85 -6.74
C PRO A 345 -2.53 -21.57 -7.16
N VAL A 346 -3.14 -21.59 -8.35
CA VAL A 346 -4.08 -20.55 -8.81
C VAL A 346 -5.45 -20.90 -8.25
N ASN A 347 -5.98 -20.06 -7.37
CA ASN A 347 -7.27 -20.28 -6.72
C ASN A 347 -8.43 -19.61 -7.50
N ILE A 348 -9.67 -20.00 -7.26
CA ILE A 348 -10.87 -19.39 -7.88
C ILE A 348 -10.94 -17.88 -7.60
N GLU A 349 -10.54 -17.45 -6.40
CA GLU A 349 -10.44 -16.03 -6.05
C GLU A 349 -9.43 -15.25 -6.93
N ASP A 350 -8.39 -15.90 -7.46
CA ASP A 350 -7.44 -15.28 -8.40
C ASP A 350 -8.06 -15.10 -9.81
N ILE A 351 -9.12 -15.85 -10.12
CA ILE A 351 -9.90 -15.74 -11.37
C ILE A 351 -10.93 -14.60 -11.26
N GLU A 352 -11.68 -14.57 -10.17
CA GLU A 352 -12.77 -13.60 -9.94
C GLU A 352 -12.28 -12.15 -9.81
N THR A 353 -11.04 -11.95 -9.34
CA THR A 353 -10.41 -10.62 -9.22
C THR A 353 -10.04 -9.97 -10.57
N ASN A 354 -10.17 -10.69 -11.69
CA ASN A 354 -9.89 -10.20 -13.04
C ASN A 354 -11.16 -10.10 -13.91
N THR A 355 -12.29 -9.75 -13.29
CA THR A 355 -13.59 -9.62 -13.96
C THR A 355 -14.03 -8.16 -14.06
N LYS A 356 -14.83 -7.83 -15.09
CA LYS A 356 -15.44 -6.50 -15.26
C LYS A 356 -16.32 -6.08 -14.07
N GLN A 357 -16.86 -7.03 -13.34
CA GLN A 357 -17.65 -6.76 -12.14
C GLN A 357 -16.77 -6.20 -11.00
N VAL A 358 -15.61 -6.82 -10.76
CA VAL A 358 -14.66 -6.32 -9.76
C VAL A 358 -14.07 -4.97 -10.17
N GLU A 359 -13.91 -4.70 -11.47
CA GLU A 359 -13.52 -3.37 -11.97
C GLU A 359 -14.53 -2.29 -11.56
N ARG A 360 -15.83 -2.52 -11.76
CA ARG A 360 -16.89 -1.56 -11.34
C ARG A 360 -16.96 -1.39 -9.82
N ILE A 361 -16.78 -2.46 -9.06
CA ILE A 361 -16.68 -2.38 -7.59
C ILE A 361 -15.47 -1.52 -7.20
N ASN A 362 -14.33 -1.71 -7.88
CA ASN A 362 -13.12 -0.93 -7.63
C ASN A 362 -13.26 0.54 -8.03
N GLU A 363 -14.01 0.86 -9.08
CA GLU A 363 -14.34 2.25 -9.42
C GLU A 363 -15.15 2.92 -8.30
N ALA A 364 -16.15 2.22 -7.74
CA ALA A 364 -16.94 2.73 -6.63
C ALA A 364 -16.11 2.90 -5.34
N LEU A 365 -15.21 1.95 -5.06
CA LEU A 365 -14.28 2.03 -3.91
C LEU A 365 -13.17 3.06 -4.12
N GLY A 366 -12.82 3.36 -5.37
CA GLY A 366 -11.78 4.32 -5.75
C GLY A 366 -12.06 5.72 -5.22
N GLU A 367 -13.33 6.14 -5.14
CA GLU A 367 -13.73 7.42 -4.50
C GLU A 367 -13.31 7.51 -3.03
N LYS A 368 -12.97 6.39 -2.39
CA LYS A 368 -12.63 6.26 -0.96
C LYS A 368 -11.24 5.66 -0.75
N ASN A 369 -10.39 5.66 -1.79
CA ASN A 369 -9.04 5.11 -1.75
C ASN A 369 -8.98 3.66 -1.25
N LYS A 370 -9.96 2.83 -1.64
CA LYS A 370 -10.00 1.39 -1.37
C LYS A 370 -10.17 0.63 -2.69
N ARG A 371 -9.76 -0.64 -2.72
CA ARG A 371 -9.93 -1.52 -3.89
C ARG A 371 -9.83 -2.99 -3.50
N ILE A 372 -10.42 -3.86 -4.28
CA ILE A 372 -10.16 -5.29 -4.28
C ILE A 372 -8.92 -5.53 -5.14
N CYS A 373 -7.86 -6.07 -4.53
CA CYS A 373 -6.58 -6.37 -5.17
C CYS A 373 -6.50 -7.80 -5.67
N ARG A 374 -5.81 -7.97 -6.79
CA ARG A 374 -5.28 -9.24 -7.25
C ARG A 374 -4.08 -9.63 -6.38
N LYS A 375 -3.79 -10.92 -6.36
CA LYS A 375 -2.64 -11.48 -5.66
C LYS A 375 -1.34 -10.95 -6.26
N GLY A 376 -0.57 -10.19 -5.46
CA GLY A 376 0.66 -9.52 -5.90
C GLY A 376 0.52 -8.03 -6.22
N GLU A 377 -0.69 -7.46 -6.21
CA GLU A 377 -0.93 -6.01 -6.26
C GLU A 377 -0.83 -5.34 -4.87
N GLU A 378 -0.15 -5.99 -3.91
CA GLU A 378 0.12 -5.44 -2.58
C GLU A 378 1.01 -4.20 -2.75
N GLY A 379 0.41 -3.02 -2.79
CA GLY A 379 1.13 -1.78 -3.04
C GLY A 379 0.25 -0.60 -3.44
N LEU A 380 -1.05 -0.82 -3.68
CA LEU A 380 -2.02 0.26 -3.88
C LEU A 380 -2.88 0.40 -2.62
N TYR A 381 -2.96 1.63 -2.12
CA TYR A 381 -3.64 2.00 -0.87
C TYR A 381 -5.07 1.45 -0.77
N GLY A 382 -5.44 1.01 0.43
CA GLY A 382 -6.77 0.46 0.74
C GLY A 382 -7.11 -0.83 -0.01
N GLY A 383 -6.10 -1.61 -0.40
CA GLY A 383 -6.24 -2.88 -1.09
C GLY A 383 -6.69 -4.03 -0.19
N PHE A 384 -7.77 -4.72 -0.57
CA PHE A 384 -8.29 -5.91 0.10
C PHE A 384 -8.24 -7.12 -0.81
N TYR A 385 -7.88 -8.28 -0.26
CA TYR A 385 -8.13 -9.53 -0.98
C TYR A 385 -9.63 -9.79 -1.08
N LEU A 386 -10.06 -10.32 -2.24
CA LEU A 386 -11.47 -10.55 -2.56
C LEU A 386 -12.23 -11.27 -1.44
N LEU A 387 -11.67 -12.35 -0.90
CA LEU A 387 -12.33 -13.13 0.15
C LEU A 387 -12.47 -12.36 1.46
N ASP A 388 -11.46 -11.57 1.83
CA ASP A 388 -11.48 -10.80 3.06
C ASP A 388 -12.43 -9.60 2.95
N PHE A 389 -12.51 -9.00 1.76
CA PHE A 389 -13.48 -7.96 1.45
C PHE A 389 -14.93 -8.49 1.55
N ILE A 390 -15.25 -9.62 0.91
CA ILE A 390 -16.59 -10.24 0.98
C ILE A 390 -16.95 -10.64 2.41
N LYS A 391 -16.01 -11.22 3.17
CA LYS A 391 -16.25 -11.56 4.58
C LYS A 391 -16.54 -10.33 5.42
N SER A 392 -15.83 -9.23 5.18
CA SER A 392 -16.05 -7.98 5.88
C SER A 392 -17.42 -7.40 5.58
N TYR A 393 -17.85 -7.43 4.32
CA TYR A 393 -19.21 -7.06 3.93
C TYR A 393 -20.25 -7.92 4.66
N LEU A 394 -20.08 -9.23 4.71
CA LEU A 394 -21.01 -10.13 5.40
C LEU A 394 -21.07 -9.88 6.91
N MET A 395 -19.94 -9.63 7.57
CA MET A 395 -19.90 -9.28 9.00
C MET A 395 -20.62 -7.95 9.26
N PHE A 396 -20.41 -6.96 8.39
CA PHE A 396 -21.09 -5.68 8.48
C PHE A 396 -22.60 -5.79 8.28
N GLN A 397 -23.04 -6.72 7.42
CA GLN A 397 -24.44 -7.07 7.17
C GLN A 397 -25.01 -8.07 8.20
N ASP A 398 -24.41 -8.14 9.39
CA ASP A 398 -24.85 -8.97 10.53
C ASP A 398 -24.92 -10.49 10.22
N LYS A 399 -24.04 -10.97 9.33
CA LYS A 399 -23.94 -12.39 8.93
C LYS A 399 -22.57 -13.02 9.25
N PRO A 400 -22.12 -13.01 10.53
CA PRO A 400 -20.80 -13.52 10.92
C PRO A 400 -20.60 -15.03 10.71
N GLY A 401 -21.64 -15.83 10.84
CA GLY A 401 -21.58 -17.27 10.60
C GLY A 401 -21.42 -17.60 9.13
N THR A 402 -22.16 -16.89 8.26
CA THR A 402 -22.00 -16.99 6.81
C THR A 402 -20.60 -16.54 6.37
N ALA A 403 -20.06 -15.45 6.93
CA ALA A 403 -18.69 -15.00 6.66
C ALA A 403 -17.63 -16.07 7.07
N ARG A 404 -17.83 -16.71 8.22
CA ARG A 404 -16.95 -17.78 8.70
C ARG A 404 -16.97 -19.01 7.81
N ASN A 405 -18.14 -19.39 7.31
CA ASN A 405 -18.34 -20.57 6.45
C ASN A 405 -18.62 -20.17 4.99
N LEU A 406 -17.87 -19.17 4.48
CA LEU A 406 -18.07 -18.64 3.14
C LEU A 406 -17.88 -19.74 2.08
N ASN A 407 -18.94 -20.03 1.35
CA ASN A 407 -18.92 -20.96 0.23
C ASN A 407 -18.38 -20.25 -1.03
N LYS A 408 -17.25 -20.72 -1.54
CA LYS A 408 -16.59 -20.12 -2.72
C LYS A 408 -17.42 -20.18 -4.01
N LYS A 409 -18.46 -21.03 -4.07
CA LYS A 409 -19.39 -21.07 -5.21
C LYS A 409 -20.35 -19.87 -5.24
N ASP A 410 -20.50 -19.18 -4.12
CA ASP A 410 -21.44 -18.06 -3.97
C ASP A 410 -20.76 -16.69 -4.14
N LEU A 411 -19.48 -16.64 -4.58
CA LEU A 411 -18.72 -15.38 -4.70
C LEU A 411 -19.40 -14.39 -5.65
N GLU A 412 -19.83 -14.83 -6.83
CA GLU A 412 -20.54 -14.00 -7.81
C GLU A 412 -21.83 -13.39 -7.22
N LYS A 413 -22.58 -14.19 -6.45
CA LYS A 413 -23.78 -13.70 -5.74
C LYS A 413 -23.44 -12.57 -4.76
N TYR A 414 -22.36 -12.70 -3.99
CA TYR A 414 -21.96 -11.66 -3.03
C TYR A 414 -21.40 -10.43 -3.71
N LEU A 415 -20.64 -10.59 -4.80
CA LEU A 415 -20.14 -9.49 -5.62
C LEU A 415 -21.29 -8.65 -6.18
N ASN A 416 -22.36 -9.29 -6.68
CA ASN A 416 -23.57 -8.59 -7.12
C ASN A 416 -24.22 -7.77 -5.99
N GLN A 417 -24.30 -8.32 -4.78
CA GLN A 417 -24.87 -7.61 -3.62
C GLN A 417 -24.02 -6.40 -3.20
N ILE A 418 -22.70 -6.57 -3.20
CA ILE A 418 -21.73 -5.52 -2.88
C ILE A 418 -21.80 -4.38 -3.91
N GLU A 419 -21.84 -4.70 -5.20
CA GLU A 419 -21.93 -3.71 -6.27
C GLU A 419 -23.17 -2.82 -6.09
N ILE A 420 -24.33 -3.42 -5.81
CA ILE A 420 -25.58 -2.70 -5.52
C ILE A 420 -25.45 -1.85 -4.25
N PHE A 421 -24.88 -2.42 -3.18
CA PHE A 421 -24.69 -1.72 -1.90
C PHE A 421 -23.81 -0.47 -2.06
N LEU A 422 -22.67 -0.59 -2.73
CA LEU A 422 -21.75 0.53 -2.96
C LEU A 422 -22.33 1.60 -3.87
N ALA A 423 -23.14 1.21 -4.86
CA ALA A 423 -23.82 2.15 -5.76
C ALA A 423 -24.82 3.06 -5.03
N SER A 424 -25.30 2.66 -3.85
CA SER A 424 -26.28 3.45 -3.08
C SER A 424 -25.71 4.75 -2.49
N LYS A 425 -24.38 4.85 -2.33
CA LYS A 425 -23.67 6.02 -1.74
C LYS A 425 -24.28 6.57 -0.44
N SER A 426 -24.82 5.69 0.39
CA SER A 426 -25.43 6.05 1.69
C SER A 426 -24.38 6.22 2.80
N ASP A 427 -24.78 6.83 3.93
CA ASP A 427 -23.95 6.89 5.16
C ASP A 427 -23.54 5.48 5.65
N GLU A 428 -24.35 4.47 5.35
CA GLU A 428 -24.09 3.07 5.68
C GLU A 428 -22.87 2.50 4.92
N VAL A 429 -22.60 2.99 3.70
CA VAL A 429 -21.37 2.66 2.97
C VAL A 429 -20.15 3.25 3.68
N ASP A 430 -20.24 4.48 4.18
CA ASP A 430 -19.16 5.11 4.94
C ASP A 430 -18.90 4.37 6.27
N GLU A 431 -19.94 3.91 6.96
CA GLU A 431 -19.81 3.09 8.17
C GLU A 431 -19.19 1.71 7.90
N PHE A 432 -19.54 1.08 6.78
CA PHE A 432 -18.92 -0.16 6.35
C PHE A 432 -17.41 -0.01 6.16
N LEU A 433 -16.99 1.03 5.44
CA LEU A 433 -15.59 1.25 5.12
C LEU A 433 -14.75 1.54 6.37
N LYS A 434 -15.32 2.21 7.39
CA LYS A 434 -14.71 2.35 8.72
C LYS A 434 -14.60 1.02 9.46
N SER A 435 -15.69 0.25 9.46
CA SER A 435 -15.76 -1.04 10.18
C SER A 435 -14.72 -2.04 9.68
N ILE A 436 -14.44 -2.04 8.37
CA ILE A 436 -13.38 -2.87 7.79
C ILE A 436 -12.02 -2.62 8.44
N GLU A 437 -11.67 -1.36 8.74
CA GLU A 437 -10.37 -1.02 9.34
C GLU A 437 -10.24 -1.51 10.79
N VAL A 438 -11.37 -1.53 11.51
CA VAL A 438 -11.48 -2.12 12.85
C VAL A 438 -11.32 -3.65 12.75
N PHE A 439 -11.94 -4.28 11.75
CA PHE A 439 -11.86 -5.73 11.54
C PHE A 439 -10.44 -6.21 11.27
N GLU A 440 -9.64 -5.45 10.52
CA GLU A 440 -8.21 -5.77 10.31
C GLU A 440 -7.40 -5.67 11.61
N HIS A 441 -7.69 -4.66 12.43
CA HIS A 441 -7.01 -4.51 13.73
C HIS A 441 -7.36 -5.68 14.67
N ILE A 442 -8.64 -6.08 14.71
CA ILE A 442 -9.09 -7.26 15.46
C ILE A 442 -8.37 -8.53 14.98
N ASP A 443 -8.05 -8.69 13.70
CA ASP A 443 -7.30 -9.88 13.24
C ASP A 443 -5.89 -9.96 13.84
N LYS A 444 -5.20 -8.82 13.96
CA LYS A 444 -3.88 -8.73 14.60
C LYS A 444 -4.00 -8.98 16.11
N TRP A 445 -4.98 -8.34 16.74
CA TRP A 445 -5.20 -8.40 18.19
C TRP A 445 -5.69 -9.77 18.67
N TRP A 446 -6.54 -10.47 17.89
CA TRP A 446 -7.23 -11.69 18.32
C TRP A 446 -6.29 -12.71 18.95
N ARG A 447 -5.06 -12.87 18.45
CA ARG A 447 -4.11 -13.87 18.99
C ARG A 447 -3.56 -13.51 20.38
N LYS A 448 -3.59 -12.24 20.78
CA LYS A 448 -3.08 -11.73 22.05
C LYS A 448 -4.12 -11.71 23.17
N ARG A 449 -5.39 -11.85 22.82
CA ARG A 449 -6.51 -11.74 23.75
C ARG A 449 -6.39 -12.70 24.93
N GLN A 450 -6.81 -12.25 26.09
CA GLN A 450 -6.88 -13.00 27.33
C GLN A 450 -8.29 -13.54 27.53
N LYS A 451 -8.40 -14.57 28.38
CA LYS A 451 -9.69 -15.12 28.78
C LYS A 451 -10.33 -14.19 29.84
N PRO A 452 -11.64 -13.94 29.79
CA PRO A 452 -12.33 -13.21 30.85
C PRO A 452 -12.32 -14.01 32.17
N GLU A 453 -11.97 -13.37 33.29
CA GLU A 453 -11.75 -14.04 34.59
C GLU A 453 -12.99 -14.78 35.12
N ASP A 454 -14.18 -14.18 35.00
CA ASP A 454 -15.43 -14.70 35.57
C ASP A 454 -16.10 -15.82 34.73
N VAL A 455 -15.43 -16.32 33.69
CA VAL A 455 -16.05 -17.24 32.72
C VAL A 455 -15.44 -18.63 32.81
N SER A 456 -16.29 -19.67 32.91
CA SER A 456 -15.83 -21.06 32.94
C SER A 456 -15.12 -21.44 31.63
N GLU A 457 -14.09 -22.29 31.70
CA GLU A 457 -13.34 -22.71 30.51
C GLU A 457 -14.23 -23.42 29.48
N ASN A 458 -15.17 -24.25 29.96
CA ASN A 458 -16.06 -25.02 29.10
C ASN A 458 -16.99 -24.11 28.29
N SER A 459 -17.55 -23.07 28.91
CA SER A 459 -18.43 -22.11 28.21
C SER A 459 -17.64 -21.18 27.27
N TYR A 460 -16.37 -20.92 27.56
CA TYR A 460 -15.51 -20.00 26.81
C TYR A 460 -14.89 -20.60 25.55
N LYS A 461 -14.48 -21.89 25.60
CA LYS A 461 -13.63 -22.55 24.61
C LYS A 461 -14.13 -22.41 23.16
N GLY A 462 -15.44 -22.47 22.97
CA GLY A 462 -16.10 -22.31 21.67
C GLY A 462 -15.88 -20.94 21.04
N LEU A 463 -16.19 -19.87 21.78
CA LEU A 463 -16.00 -18.49 21.36
C LEU A 463 -14.52 -18.15 21.20
N ALA A 464 -13.66 -18.64 22.08
CA ALA A 464 -12.23 -18.44 21.96
C ALA A 464 -11.69 -19.00 20.63
N SER A 465 -12.06 -20.23 20.29
CA SER A 465 -11.51 -20.90 19.12
C SER A 465 -12.12 -20.38 17.80
N ASN A 466 -13.38 -19.95 17.82
CA ASN A 466 -14.18 -19.78 16.60
C ASN A 466 -14.99 -18.48 16.51
N GLY A 467 -15.03 -17.67 17.57
CA GLY A 467 -15.90 -16.51 17.70
C GLY A 467 -15.42 -15.23 17.01
N LYS A 468 -14.27 -15.25 16.31
CA LYS A 468 -13.64 -14.05 15.75
C LYS A 468 -14.57 -13.24 14.84
N PHE A 469 -15.31 -13.90 13.95
CA PHE A 469 -16.24 -13.23 13.02
C PHE A 469 -17.42 -12.59 13.75
N TYR A 470 -17.91 -13.27 14.79
CA TYR A 470 -18.96 -12.78 15.67
C TYR A 470 -18.49 -11.56 16.46
N PHE A 471 -17.28 -11.62 17.00
CA PHE A 471 -16.69 -10.50 17.71
C PHE A 471 -16.49 -9.28 16.80
N LYS A 472 -15.99 -9.46 15.57
CA LYS A 472 -15.88 -8.38 14.59
C LYS A 472 -17.24 -7.72 14.32
N SER A 473 -18.28 -8.53 14.09
CA SER A 473 -19.63 -7.99 13.87
C SER A 473 -20.13 -7.24 15.11
N TYR A 474 -19.89 -7.77 16.31
CA TYR A 474 -20.23 -7.12 17.59
C TYR A 474 -19.50 -5.78 17.77
N SER A 475 -18.22 -5.69 17.38
CA SER A 475 -17.42 -4.48 17.49
C SER A 475 -17.91 -3.34 16.59
N LYS A 476 -18.56 -3.63 15.45
CA LYS A 476 -19.14 -2.63 14.54
C LYS A 476 -19.98 -1.58 15.28
N ASP A 477 -20.74 -2.03 16.28
CA ASP A 477 -21.72 -1.19 16.96
C ASP A 477 -21.26 -0.64 18.32
N ILE A 478 -20.07 -1.03 18.78
CA ILE A 478 -19.62 -0.81 20.16
C ILE A 478 -18.25 -0.13 20.21
N TYR A 479 -17.44 -0.32 19.17
CA TYR A 479 -16.10 0.24 19.06
C TYR A 479 -16.17 1.73 18.72
N ASN A 480 -15.52 2.57 19.53
CA ASN A 480 -15.42 4.01 19.32
C ASN A 480 -13.96 4.43 19.10
N ASP A 481 -13.61 4.84 17.88
CA ASP A 481 -12.26 5.30 17.49
C ASP A 481 -11.79 6.58 18.22
N ALA A 482 -12.72 7.31 18.87
CA ALA A 482 -12.40 8.53 19.60
C ALA A 482 -11.93 8.29 21.04
N GLU A 483 -12.02 7.06 21.57
CA GLU A 483 -12.04 6.83 23.02
C GLU A 483 -10.73 6.49 23.74
N ASP A 484 -9.67 5.98 23.08
CA ASP A 484 -8.26 6.17 23.48
C ASP A 484 -7.30 5.33 22.62
N GLU A 485 -6.09 5.84 22.39
CA GLU A 485 -5.08 5.18 21.54
C GLU A 485 -3.85 4.66 22.29
N ASN A 486 -3.68 5.04 23.57
CA ASN A 486 -2.55 4.56 24.35
C ASN A 486 -2.66 3.06 24.69
N ASP A 487 -3.87 2.47 24.68
CA ASP A 487 -4.13 1.06 25.00
C ASP A 487 -5.23 0.39 24.16
N LYS A 488 -5.18 0.49 22.82
CA LYS A 488 -6.18 -0.16 21.90
C LYS A 488 -6.37 -1.65 22.17
N ASP A 489 -5.28 -2.36 22.47
CA ASP A 489 -5.31 -3.79 22.74
C ASP A 489 -6.07 -4.10 24.06
N GLU A 490 -6.01 -3.20 25.05
CA GLU A 490 -6.77 -3.33 26.30
C GLU A 490 -8.24 -2.96 26.09
N TYR A 491 -8.52 -1.90 25.34
CA TYR A 491 -9.90 -1.55 24.98
C TYR A 491 -10.60 -2.68 24.22
N LEU A 492 -9.90 -3.29 23.25
CA LEU A 492 -10.41 -4.48 22.57
C LEU A 492 -10.59 -5.67 23.53
N GLN A 493 -9.73 -5.82 24.53
CA GLN A 493 -9.88 -6.85 25.56
C GLN A 493 -11.13 -6.64 26.39
N GLU A 494 -11.40 -5.42 26.82
CA GLU A 494 -12.59 -5.11 27.60
C GLU A 494 -13.88 -5.29 26.77
N ILE A 495 -13.91 -4.86 25.50
CA ILE A 495 -15.04 -5.13 24.58
C ILE A 495 -15.21 -6.64 24.38
N TYR A 496 -14.11 -7.38 24.28
CA TYR A 496 -14.14 -8.84 24.14
C TYR A 496 -14.67 -9.55 25.38
N ASP A 497 -14.32 -9.07 26.57
CA ASP A 497 -14.84 -9.63 27.82
C ASP A 497 -16.36 -9.45 27.89
N GLN A 498 -16.89 -8.30 27.48
CA GLN A 498 -18.33 -8.08 27.35
C GLN A 498 -18.97 -8.98 26.29
N PHE A 499 -18.35 -9.07 25.11
CA PHE A 499 -18.80 -9.96 24.04
C PHE A 499 -18.95 -11.39 24.55
N VAL A 500 -17.94 -11.93 25.24
CA VAL A 500 -17.99 -13.30 25.77
C VAL A 500 -19.12 -13.45 26.79
N LYS A 501 -19.22 -12.52 27.76
CA LYS A 501 -20.27 -12.56 28.80
C LYS A 501 -21.66 -12.52 28.19
N ASN A 502 -21.89 -11.61 27.24
CA ASN A 502 -23.16 -11.47 26.54
C ASN A 502 -23.51 -12.76 25.77
N PHE A 503 -22.59 -13.26 24.93
CA PHE A 503 -22.90 -14.40 24.06
C PHE A 503 -23.08 -15.72 24.81
N ILE A 504 -22.39 -15.93 25.92
CA ILE A 504 -22.61 -17.12 26.77
C ILE A 504 -23.98 -17.09 27.43
N GLN A 505 -24.50 -15.90 27.79
CA GLN A 505 -25.81 -15.77 28.43
C GLN A 505 -26.99 -15.90 27.44
N LEU A 506 -26.74 -15.71 26.13
CA LEU A 506 -27.79 -15.81 25.10
C LEU A 506 -28.28 -17.23 24.84
N THR A 507 -27.54 -18.26 25.26
CA THR A 507 -27.89 -19.66 25.00
C THR A 507 -27.59 -20.54 26.20
N SER A 508 -28.48 -21.49 26.48
CA SER A 508 -28.23 -22.55 27.46
C SER A 508 -27.39 -23.71 26.91
N GLU A 509 -27.22 -23.77 25.58
CA GLU A 509 -26.39 -24.77 24.90
C GLU A 509 -24.92 -24.34 24.84
N GLU A 510 -24.01 -25.32 24.87
CA GLU A 510 -22.58 -25.08 24.67
C GLU A 510 -22.32 -24.45 23.28
N ILE A 511 -21.57 -23.35 23.25
CA ILE A 511 -21.26 -22.66 21.98
C ILE A 511 -20.25 -23.51 21.21
N THR A 512 -20.70 -24.23 20.19
CA THR A 512 -19.83 -25.07 19.37
C THR A 512 -19.41 -24.41 18.06
N SER A 513 -18.39 -25.01 17.41
CA SER A 513 -17.99 -24.63 16.06
C SER A 513 -19.16 -24.66 15.06
N ASN A 514 -20.09 -25.61 15.17
CA ASN A 514 -21.22 -25.71 14.24
C ASN A 514 -22.26 -24.60 14.47
N LEU A 515 -22.51 -24.20 15.72
CA LEU A 515 -23.39 -23.09 16.05
C LEU A 515 -22.88 -21.78 15.41
N LEU A 516 -21.58 -21.53 15.54
CA LEU A 516 -20.91 -20.34 14.98
C LEU A 516 -20.72 -20.38 13.45
N LYS A 517 -21.20 -21.41 12.73
CA LYS A 517 -21.25 -21.44 11.25
C LYS A 517 -22.58 -20.90 10.71
N ARG A 518 -23.55 -20.65 11.58
CA ARG A 518 -24.86 -20.06 11.28
C ARG A 518 -24.93 -18.66 11.84
N ASP A 519 -25.94 -17.88 11.46
CA ASP A 519 -26.12 -16.49 11.93
C ASP A 519 -27.15 -16.37 13.08
N ASP A 520 -27.77 -17.47 13.49
CA ASP A 520 -28.91 -17.49 14.42
C ASP A 520 -28.57 -16.89 15.79
N LEU A 521 -27.40 -17.20 16.34
CA LEU A 521 -26.94 -16.68 17.62
C LEU A 521 -26.70 -15.16 17.57
N TYR A 522 -26.26 -14.63 16.43
CA TYR A 522 -26.04 -13.19 16.26
C TYR A 522 -27.37 -12.44 16.14
N LYS A 523 -28.38 -13.02 15.45
CA LYS A 523 -29.74 -12.46 15.41
C LYS A 523 -30.34 -12.35 16.81
N LEU A 524 -30.16 -13.38 17.64
CA LEU A 524 -30.64 -13.37 19.02
C LEU A 524 -30.00 -12.25 19.86
N TYR A 525 -28.71 -11.97 19.64
CA TYR A 525 -28.02 -10.84 20.25
C TYR A 525 -28.68 -9.49 19.86
N LEU A 526 -28.90 -9.26 18.56
CA LEU A 526 -29.49 -8.02 18.06
C LEU A 526 -30.91 -7.80 18.60
N ASP A 527 -31.72 -8.85 18.68
CA ASP A 527 -33.09 -8.78 19.20
C ASP A 527 -33.13 -8.42 20.69
N ASN A 528 -32.19 -8.94 21.50
CA ASN A 528 -32.09 -8.58 22.91
C ASN A 528 -31.62 -7.13 23.11
N ARG A 529 -30.68 -6.64 22.28
CA ARG A 529 -30.21 -5.25 22.37
C ARG A 529 -31.30 -4.24 22.03
N LYS A 530 -32.13 -4.51 21.02
CA LYS A 530 -33.25 -3.62 20.63
C LYS A 530 -34.31 -3.44 21.73
N ARG A 531 -34.39 -4.36 22.70
CA ARG A 531 -35.35 -4.28 23.82
C ARG A 531 -34.92 -3.33 24.95
N LEU A 532 -33.68 -2.81 24.93
CA LEU A 532 -33.06 -2.10 26.06
C LEU A 532 -32.96 -0.56 25.90
N GLN A 533 -33.61 0.07 24.91
CA GLN A 533 -33.44 1.51 24.65
C GLN A 533 -34.60 2.40 25.17
N SER A 534 -34.39 3.11 26.29
CA SER A 534 -34.63 4.56 26.49
C SER A 534 -34.44 4.97 27.96
N SER A 535 -34.02 6.23 28.23
CA SER A 535 -34.76 7.17 29.12
C SER A 535 -33.92 8.39 29.58
N GLN A 536 -34.44 9.58 29.34
CA GLN A 536 -33.92 10.84 29.91
C GLN A 536 -33.95 10.83 31.46
N GLY A 537 -34.93 10.16 32.07
CA GLY A 537 -35.07 10.09 33.53
C GLY A 537 -34.00 9.26 34.25
N LYS A 538 -33.34 8.32 33.56
CA LYS A 538 -32.23 7.54 34.14
C LYS A 538 -30.94 8.37 34.20
N ILE A 539 -30.74 9.31 33.26
CA ILE A 539 -29.60 10.24 33.28
C ILE A 539 -29.66 11.11 34.54
N ASP A 540 -30.81 11.71 34.83
CA ASP A 540 -30.97 12.55 36.03
C ASP A 540 -30.73 11.78 37.34
N GLU A 541 -31.11 10.49 37.39
CA GLU A 541 -30.83 9.64 38.55
C GLU A 541 -29.34 9.29 38.67
N PHE A 542 -28.67 9.03 37.54
CA PHE A 542 -27.23 8.78 37.50
C PHE A 542 -26.44 10.01 37.96
N LEU A 543 -26.81 11.21 37.49
CA LEU A 543 -26.15 12.46 37.88
C LEU A 543 -26.26 12.73 39.40
N LYS A 544 -27.31 12.24 40.07
CA LYS A 544 -27.41 12.36 41.55
C LYS A 544 -26.41 11.50 42.32
N ARG A 545 -25.79 10.50 41.69
CA ARG A 545 -24.85 9.54 42.32
C ARG A 545 -23.41 9.69 41.84
N ILE A 546 -23.08 10.78 41.17
CA ILE A 546 -21.72 11.04 40.62
C ILE A 546 -20.65 10.97 41.70
N SER A 547 -20.95 11.44 42.92
CA SER A 547 -20.00 11.44 44.04
C SER A 547 -19.52 10.04 44.46
N GLU A 548 -20.20 8.98 44.04
CA GLU A 548 -19.77 7.59 44.28
C GLU A 548 -18.73 7.11 43.26
N LEU A 549 -18.64 7.74 42.08
CA LEU A 549 -17.79 7.29 40.98
C LEU A 549 -16.29 7.25 41.32
N PRO A 550 -15.69 8.22 42.04
CA PRO A 550 -14.26 8.18 42.38
C PRO A 550 -13.89 6.93 43.17
N TYR A 551 -14.70 6.58 44.19
CA TYR A 551 -14.49 5.39 45.00
C TYR A 551 -14.68 4.10 44.18
N LYS A 552 -15.73 4.05 43.35
CA LYS A 552 -15.97 2.92 42.46
C LYS A 552 -14.83 2.73 41.45
N TYR A 553 -14.28 3.81 40.92
CA TYR A 553 -13.15 3.76 39.99
C TYR A 553 -11.88 3.25 40.67
N GLU A 554 -11.54 3.73 41.87
CA GLU A 554 -10.37 3.23 42.60
C GLU A 554 -10.50 1.73 42.91
N LYS A 555 -11.70 1.26 43.28
CA LYS A 555 -11.96 -0.17 43.43
C LYS A 555 -11.87 -0.94 42.10
N TYR A 556 -12.33 -0.33 41.00
CA TYR A 556 -12.19 -0.89 39.65
C TYR A 556 -10.71 -1.03 39.27
N LYS A 557 -9.90 0.00 39.55
CA LYS A 557 -8.46 0.05 39.31
C LYS A 557 -7.68 -0.98 40.14
N GLU A 558 -8.00 -1.14 41.42
CA GLU A 558 -7.37 -2.14 42.30
C GLU A 558 -7.58 -3.59 41.82
N ASN A 559 -8.75 -3.88 41.24
CA ASN A 559 -9.06 -5.20 40.69
C ASN A 559 -8.50 -5.43 39.27
N ASN A 560 -8.10 -4.36 38.57
CA ASN A 560 -7.64 -4.40 37.18
C ASN A 560 -6.29 -3.70 37.04
N GLN A 561 -5.30 -4.10 37.87
CA GLN A 561 -4.03 -3.40 38.15
C GLN A 561 -3.16 -3.04 36.93
N SER A 562 -3.50 -3.48 35.71
CA SER A 562 -2.82 -3.08 34.47
C SER A 562 -3.73 -2.57 33.36
N LYS A 563 -5.08 -2.53 33.52
CA LYS A 563 -6.05 -2.37 32.40
C LYS A 563 -7.18 -1.35 32.62
N SER A 564 -7.11 -0.49 33.63
CA SER A 564 -8.27 0.32 33.99
C SER A 564 -8.49 1.50 33.03
N ASN A 565 -9.27 1.29 31.96
CA ASN A 565 -9.68 2.35 31.04
C ASN A 565 -10.81 3.20 31.67
N ARG A 566 -10.59 4.52 31.76
CA ARG A 566 -11.54 5.48 32.35
C ARG A 566 -12.83 5.59 31.55
N SER A 567 -12.75 5.66 30.23
CA SER A 567 -13.91 5.69 29.33
C SER A 567 -14.74 4.41 29.46
N MET A 568 -14.08 3.25 29.56
CA MET A 568 -14.76 1.96 29.77
C MET A 568 -15.46 1.88 31.13
N PHE A 569 -14.82 2.35 32.21
CA PHE A 569 -15.46 2.43 33.52
C PHE A 569 -16.76 3.24 33.46
N ILE A 570 -16.71 4.43 32.85
CA ILE A 570 -17.91 5.27 32.69
C ILE A 570 -18.96 4.56 31.83
N LYS A 571 -18.56 3.96 30.70
CA LYS A 571 -19.47 3.21 29.83
C LYS A 571 -20.17 2.09 30.58
N LYS A 572 -19.46 1.34 31.43
CA LYS A 572 -20.02 0.27 32.26
C LYS A 572 -21.03 0.80 33.27
N GLU A 573 -20.71 1.89 33.97
CA GLU A 573 -21.64 2.52 34.91
C GLU A 573 -22.90 3.03 34.20
N LEU A 574 -22.78 3.54 32.98
CA LEU A 574 -23.92 3.94 32.16
C LEU A 574 -24.74 2.73 31.67
N GLU A 575 -24.09 1.66 31.19
CA GLU A 575 -24.74 0.42 30.73
C GLU A 575 -25.49 -0.31 31.85
N GLU A 576 -24.92 -0.41 33.06
CA GLU A 576 -25.58 -0.97 34.24
C GLU A 576 -26.86 -0.21 34.63
N LYS A 577 -26.93 1.06 34.24
CA LYS A 577 -28.09 1.93 34.44
C LYS A 577 -28.94 2.06 33.18
N GLU A 578 -28.65 1.31 32.13
CA GLU A 578 -29.35 1.35 30.84
C GLU A 578 -29.41 2.78 30.27
N ILE A 579 -28.32 3.53 30.40
CA ILE A 579 -28.15 4.89 29.89
C ILE A 579 -27.28 4.85 28.63
N THR A 580 -27.68 5.61 27.62
CA THR A 580 -26.90 5.81 26.39
C THR A 580 -26.76 7.30 26.15
N ILE A 581 -25.53 7.81 26.29
CA ILE A 581 -25.15 9.20 26.04
C ILE A 581 -23.81 9.23 25.27
N ASP A 582 -23.58 10.27 24.48
CA ASP A 582 -22.24 10.51 23.94
C ASP A 582 -21.40 11.22 25.01
N PHE A 583 -20.23 10.67 25.29
CA PHE A 583 -19.35 11.20 26.31
C PHE A 583 -17.88 11.07 25.90
N ARG A 584 -17.04 11.85 26.59
CA ARG A 584 -15.58 11.76 26.54
C ARG A 584 -15.03 11.82 27.96
N THR A 585 -13.82 11.32 28.14
CA THR A 585 -13.13 11.42 29.43
C THR A 585 -11.85 12.25 29.29
N ILE A 586 -11.45 12.90 30.38
CA ILE A 586 -10.18 13.59 30.48
C ILE A 586 -9.63 13.45 31.90
N THR A 587 -8.30 13.46 32.05
CA THR A 587 -7.65 13.41 33.35
C THR A 587 -6.91 14.72 33.64
N VAL A 588 -7.19 15.27 34.82
CA VAL A 588 -6.55 16.47 35.36
C VAL A 588 -5.81 16.10 36.64
N THR A 589 -4.52 16.44 36.71
CA THR A 589 -3.73 16.32 37.94
C THR A 589 -3.79 17.65 38.69
N LYS A 590 -4.21 17.60 39.96
CA LYS A 590 -4.22 18.75 40.85
C LYS A 590 -2.84 18.94 41.47
N THR A 591 -2.22 20.09 41.23
CA THR A 591 -0.93 20.46 41.82
C THR A 591 -1.05 21.73 42.67
N GLU A 592 0.02 22.09 43.38
CA GLU A 592 0.08 23.35 44.15
C GLU A 592 -0.01 24.60 43.25
N GLU A 593 0.42 24.49 41.99
CA GLU A 593 0.41 25.57 41.00
C GLU A 593 -0.89 25.63 40.18
N GLY A 594 -1.77 24.63 40.31
CA GLY A 594 -3.07 24.56 39.65
C GLY A 594 -3.36 23.20 39.01
N ASN A 595 -4.40 23.16 38.17
CA ASN A 595 -4.79 21.96 37.44
C ASN A 595 -3.93 21.79 36.18
N VAL A 596 -3.40 20.59 35.96
CA VAL A 596 -2.51 20.28 34.82
C VAL A 596 -3.02 19.05 34.05
N LEU A 597 -2.90 19.08 32.73
CA LEU A 597 -3.22 17.95 31.85
C LEU A 597 -1.95 17.18 31.46
N LYS A 598 -2.03 15.84 31.50
CA LYS A 598 -0.93 14.97 31.08
C LYS A 598 -0.71 14.98 29.57
N GLU A 599 -1.77 14.98 28.78
CA GLU A 599 -1.71 14.91 27.31
C GLU A 599 -2.65 15.90 26.62
N ALA A 600 -2.36 16.18 25.35
CA ALA A 600 -3.26 16.91 24.46
C ALA A 600 -4.43 16.00 24.09
N PHE A 601 -5.56 16.57 23.65
CA PHE A 601 -6.75 15.78 23.34
C PHE A 601 -6.85 15.47 21.84
N PRO A 602 -6.81 14.20 21.42
CA PRO A 602 -6.90 13.84 20.01
C PRO A 602 -8.34 13.91 19.51
N LEU A 603 -8.55 14.52 18.34
CA LEU A 603 -9.81 14.47 17.63
C LEU A 603 -9.92 13.19 16.78
N PRO A 604 -11.14 12.78 16.36
CA PRO A 604 -11.34 11.61 15.51
C PRO A 604 -10.55 11.71 14.20
N SER A 605 -9.97 10.60 13.74
CA SER A 605 -9.09 10.58 12.55
C SER A 605 -9.79 11.10 11.28
N LYS A 606 -11.12 10.98 11.20
CA LYS A 606 -11.95 11.52 10.11
C LYS A 606 -11.80 13.04 9.93
N THR A 607 -11.46 13.77 11.00
CA THR A 607 -11.19 15.21 10.93
C THR A 607 -9.98 15.53 10.06
N PHE A 608 -9.03 14.61 9.91
CA PHE A 608 -7.85 14.77 9.06
C PHE A 608 -7.92 13.91 7.78
N SER A 609 -8.49 12.70 7.84
CA SER A 609 -8.56 11.83 6.65
C SER A 609 -9.36 12.42 5.50
N GLN A 610 -10.29 13.33 5.79
CA GLN A 610 -11.03 14.09 4.78
C GLN A 610 -10.17 14.86 3.77
N PHE A 611 -8.89 15.13 4.07
CA PHE A 611 -8.00 15.77 3.11
C PHE A 611 -7.52 14.81 2.01
N TYR A 612 -7.50 13.50 2.23
CA TYR A 612 -6.99 12.50 1.28
C TYR A 612 -7.96 11.36 0.96
N GLU A 613 -9.06 11.22 1.71
CA GLU A 613 -10.16 10.26 1.46
C GLU A 613 -11.33 10.96 0.78
N VAL A 614 -11.04 11.69 -0.29
CA VAL A 614 -11.99 12.54 -1.01
C VAL A 614 -11.86 12.36 -2.52
N LYS A 615 -12.99 12.50 -3.22
CA LYS A 615 -13.04 12.36 -4.68
C LYS A 615 -12.17 13.41 -5.36
N GLY A 616 -11.37 12.96 -6.32
CA GLY A 616 -10.44 13.81 -7.07
C GLY A 616 -9.16 14.12 -6.29
N TYR A 617 -8.86 13.40 -5.22
CA TYR A 617 -7.54 13.43 -4.60
C TYR A 617 -6.52 12.63 -5.45
N PRO A 618 -5.28 13.13 -5.63
CA PRO A 618 -4.72 14.37 -5.08
C PRO A 618 -5.03 15.65 -5.88
N GLU A 619 -5.64 15.54 -7.06
CA GLU A 619 -5.81 16.62 -8.03
C GLU A 619 -6.67 17.79 -7.51
N ILE A 620 -7.48 17.62 -6.46
CA ILE A 620 -8.26 18.69 -5.83
C ILE A 620 -7.41 19.82 -5.25
N TYR A 621 -6.12 19.57 -4.99
CA TYR A 621 -5.19 20.58 -4.49
C TYR A 621 -4.39 21.26 -5.61
N ASP A 622 -4.66 20.91 -6.87
CA ASP A 622 -4.04 21.53 -8.03
C ASP A 622 -4.75 22.84 -8.39
N SER A 623 -3.96 23.87 -8.69
CA SER A 623 -4.46 25.22 -9.04
C SER A 623 -5.40 25.27 -10.26
N GLU A 624 -5.45 24.21 -11.08
CA GLU A 624 -6.27 24.10 -12.29
C GLU A 624 -7.47 23.16 -12.13
N SER A 625 -7.66 22.59 -10.93
CA SER A 625 -8.75 21.65 -10.67
C SER A 625 -10.11 22.33 -10.68
N LYS A 626 -11.10 21.66 -11.28
CA LYS A 626 -12.52 22.06 -11.16
C LYS A 626 -13.10 21.72 -9.78
N ASN A 627 -12.44 20.84 -9.04
CA ASN A 627 -12.85 20.42 -7.71
C ASN A 627 -12.01 21.18 -6.68
N THR A 628 -12.66 21.81 -5.71
CA THR A 628 -11.98 22.46 -4.60
C THR A 628 -11.92 21.54 -3.38
N PRO A 629 -10.89 21.65 -2.52
CA PRO A 629 -10.88 20.97 -1.23
C PRO A 629 -12.12 21.37 -0.41
N ILE A 630 -12.55 20.48 0.49
CA ILE A 630 -13.68 20.73 1.38
C ILE A 630 -13.39 22.00 2.19
N ILE A 631 -14.28 22.99 2.13
CA ILE A 631 -14.14 24.22 2.90
C ILE A 631 -14.37 23.94 4.39
N PHE A 632 -13.77 24.76 5.26
CA PHE A 632 -13.83 24.55 6.71
C PHE A 632 -15.27 24.42 7.23
N GLU A 633 -16.19 25.25 6.74
CA GLU A 633 -17.59 25.30 7.14
C GLU A 633 -18.33 23.97 6.92
N GLU A 634 -17.89 23.15 5.96
CA GLU A 634 -18.49 21.84 5.63
C GLU A 634 -17.68 20.66 6.19
N SER A 635 -16.51 20.94 6.75
CA SER A 635 -15.53 19.94 7.17
C SER A 635 -15.96 19.13 8.39
N TYR A 636 -15.43 17.91 8.53
CA TYR A 636 -15.61 17.09 9.73
C TYR A 636 -14.99 17.74 10.97
N LEU A 637 -13.91 18.50 10.82
CA LEU A 637 -13.30 19.23 11.94
C LEU A 637 -14.26 20.26 12.51
N LYS A 638 -14.95 21.03 11.66
CA LYS A 638 -15.95 22.01 12.12
C LYS A 638 -17.10 21.33 12.88
N LYS A 639 -17.64 20.24 12.31
CA LYS A 639 -18.69 19.44 12.95
C LYS A 639 -18.27 18.90 14.31
N GLU A 640 -17.04 18.38 14.43
CA GLU A 640 -16.54 17.85 15.70
C GLU A 640 -16.29 18.96 16.74
N ILE A 641 -15.84 20.13 16.31
CA ILE A 641 -15.60 21.28 17.21
C ILE A 641 -16.91 21.80 17.81
N GLU A 642 -18.00 21.81 17.04
CA GLU A 642 -19.32 22.27 17.48
C GLU A 642 -20.16 21.21 18.17
N LYS A 643 -19.66 19.97 18.24
CA LYS A 643 -20.41 18.85 18.79
C LYS A 643 -20.50 18.94 20.31
N ASP A 644 -21.72 18.87 20.83
CA ASP A 644 -21.97 18.77 22.27
C ASP A 644 -21.87 17.31 22.75
N PHE A 645 -21.24 17.12 23.91
CA PHE A 645 -21.14 15.82 24.58
C PHE A 645 -20.95 15.99 26.10
N PHE A 646 -21.12 14.88 26.84
CA PHE A 646 -20.80 14.83 28.28
C PHE A 646 -19.29 14.68 28.47
N LEU A 647 -18.64 15.60 29.16
CA LEU A 647 -17.23 15.46 29.53
C LEU A 647 -17.08 15.01 30.98
N PHE A 648 -16.54 13.82 31.19
CA PHE A 648 -16.18 13.30 32.51
C PHE A 648 -14.72 13.66 32.82
N VAL A 649 -14.51 14.47 33.86
CA VAL A 649 -13.21 14.98 34.26
C VAL A 649 -12.73 14.22 35.49
N PHE A 650 -11.77 13.31 35.30
CA PHE A 650 -11.11 12.59 36.38
C PHE A 650 -10.06 13.48 37.02
N ILE A 651 -10.24 13.81 38.29
CA ILE A 651 -9.31 14.65 39.04
C ILE A 651 -8.46 13.74 39.91
N GLU A 652 -7.15 13.76 39.68
CA GLU A 652 -6.17 12.99 40.45
C GLU A 652 -5.25 13.90 41.28
N ASP A 653 -4.79 13.38 42.42
CA ASP A 653 -3.73 14.03 43.19
C ASP A 653 -2.34 13.84 42.56
N SER A 654 -1.32 14.44 43.16
CA SER A 654 0.07 14.33 42.71
C SER A 654 0.64 12.90 42.77
N LEU A 655 -0.02 11.98 43.48
CA LEU A 655 0.34 10.56 43.58
C LEU A 655 -0.43 9.68 42.57
N GLY A 656 -1.31 10.27 41.76
CA GLY A 656 -2.10 9.55 40.74
C GLY A 656 -3.33 8.83 41.29
N LYS A 657 -3.79 9.19 42.49
CA LYS A 657 -5.05 8.70 43.05
C LYS A 657 -6.21 9.60 42.61
N ILE A 658 -7.29 9.02 42.12
CA ILE A 658 -8.51 9.76 41.77
C ILE A 658 -9.17 10.24 43.06
N ILE A 659 -9.30 11.57 43.17
CA ILE A 659 -9.92 12.24 44.31
C ILE A 659 -11.34 12.72 44.01
N ASP A 660 -11.66 12.98 42.74
CA ASP A 660 -13.00 13.38 42.30
C ASP A 660 -13.22 13.05 40.82
N ILE A 661 -14.48 12.98 40.40
CA ILE A 661 -14.90 12.85 39.00
C ILE A 661 -16.01 13.88 38.80
N ASP A 662 -15.72 14.90 37.99
CA ASP A 662 -16.66 15.97 37.66
C ASP A 662 -17.28 15.74 36.28
N ILE A 663 -18.46 16.31 36.03
CA ILE A 663 -19.19 16.12 34.77
C ILE A 663 -19.68 17.44 34.21
N ILE A 664 -19.33 17.70 32.96
CA ILE A 664 -19.82 18.85 32.19
C ILE A 664 -20.80 18.32 31.14
N SER A 665 -22.09 18.60 31.32
CA SER A 665 -23.18 17.96 30.58
C SER A 665 -23.33 18.44 29.13
N ASN A 666 -22.93 19.68 28.85
CA ASN A 666 -23.06 20.34 27.54
C ASN A 666 -21.71 20.91 27.11
N PHE A 667 -20.68 20.06 27.07
CA PHE A 667 -19.35 20.50 26.69
C PHE A 667 -19.17 20.42 25.18
N SER A 668 -18.58 21.47 24.60
CA SER A 668 -18.10 21.46 23.21
C SER A 668 -16.82 22.27 23.08
N PHE A 669 -16.15 22.13 21.94
CA PHE A 669 -14.93 22.89 21.64
C PHE A 669 -15.22 24.17 20.86
N SER A 670 -16.47 24.63 20.83
CA SER A 670 -16.95 25.71 19.96
C SER A 670 -16.13 27.00 20.07
N ASP A 671 -15.63 27.33 21.26
CA ASP A 671 -14.76 28.49 21.52
C ASP A 671 -13.43 28.44 20.74
N LEU A 672 -13.01 27.26 20.29
CA LEU A 672 -11.83 27.04 19.48
C LEU A 672 -12.10 27.16 17.97
N SER A 673 -13.32 27.49 17.53
CA SER A 673 -13.68 27.47 16.10
C SER A 673 -12.80 28.38 15.23
N VAL A 674 -12.36 29.53 15.74
CA VAL A 674 -11.47 30.45 14.99
C VAL A 674 -10.08 29.84 14.82
N SER A 675 -9.54 29.25 15.90
CA SER A 675 -8.27 28.53 15.88
C SER A 675 -8.35 27.31 14.94
N ALA A 676 -9.40 26.51 15.06
CA ALA A 676 -9.63 25.33 14.23
C ALA A 676 -9.67 25.70 12.73
N LYS A 677 -10.35 26.80 12.37
CA LYS A 677 -10.37 27.31 10.99
C LYS A 677 -8.98 27.65 10.47
N LYS A 678 -8.17 28.33 11.30
CA LYS A 678 -6.81 28.75 10.91
C LYS A 678 -5.89 27.54 10.73
N VAL A 679 -5.92 26.57 11.65
CA VAL A 679 -5.14 25.33 11.53
C VAL A 679 -5.60 24.51 10.32
N TYR A 680 -6.91 24.42 10.08
CA TYR A 680 -7.47 23.76 8.88
C TYR A 680 -6.95 24.37 7.57
N GLN A 681 -6.91 25.70 7.48
CA GLN A 681 -6.36 26.40 6.32
C GLN A 681 -4.86 26.14 6.13
N ASN A 682 -4.08 26.14 7.21
CA ASN A 682 -2.67 25.76 7.15
C ASN A 682 -2.49 24.33 6.63
N THR A 683 -3.37 23.40 7.05
CA THR A 683 -3.37 22.03 6.54
C THR A 683 -3.64 22.00 5.04
N ILE A 684 -4.64 22.73 4.53
CA ILE A 684 -4.87 22.84 3.07
C ILE A 684 -3.60 23.33 2.37
N ILE A 685 -2.96 24.39 2.86
CA ILE A 685 -1.72 24.93 2.28
C ILE A 685 -0.60 23.88 2.26
N ALA A 686 -0.48 23.06 3.30
CA ALA A 686 0.48 21.96 3.34
C ALA A 686 0.19 20.91 2.26
N PHE A 687 -1.08 20.56 2.04
CA PHE A 687 -1.52 19.67 0.97
C PHE A 687 -1.32 20.29 -0.43
N GLU A 688 -1.61 21.57 -0.63
CA GLU A 688 -1.36 22.30 -1.88
C GLU A 688 0.13 22.34 -2.23
N LYS A 689 1.00 22.50 -1.23
CA LYS A 689 2.46 22.56 -1.42
C LYS A 689 3.15 21.20 -1.44
N GLY A 690 2.48 20.14 -0.96
CA GLY A 690 3.08 18.82 -0.79
C GLY A 690 4.23 18.82 0.22
N ASP A 691 4.12 19.65 1.27
CA ASP A 691 5.14 19.79 2.31
C ASP A 691 4.55 19.51 3.70
N VAL A 692 4.96 18.38 4.30
CA VAL A 692 4.48 17.95 5.62
C VAL A 692 5.04 18.77 6.78
N GLU A 693 6.14 19.50 6.57
CA GLU A 693 6.72 20.36 7.59
C GLU A 693 5.87 21.63 7.80
N LEU A 694 4.92 21.91 6.91
CA LEU A 694 3.95 23.00 7.04
C LEU A 694 2.74 22.66 7.91
N PHE A 695 2.60 21.41 8.34
CA PHE A 695 1.56 21.05 9.30
C PHE A 695 1.80 21.78 10.62
N THR A 696 0.75 22.40 11.15
CA THR A 696 0.84 23.14 12.41
C THR A 696 1.31 22.24 13.55
N ALA A 697 2.47 22.56 14.10
CA ALA A 697 3.08 21.87 15.23
C ALA A 697 2.52 22.40 16.55
N GLN A 698 2.71 21.63 17.63
CA GLN A 698 2.28 22.07 18.96
C GLN A 698 2.99 23.38 19.39
N SER A 699 4.25 23.57 18.96
CA SER A 699 5.05 24.78 19.21
C SER A 699 4.49 26.05 18.60
N ASP A 700 3.61 25.95 17.59
CA ASP A 700 3.03 27.10 16.89
C ASP A 700 1.94 27.80 17.74
N ASN A 701 1.57 27.22 18.89
CA ASN A 701 0.64 27.79 19.87
C ASN A 701 -0.71 28.23 19.29
N MET A 702 -1.23 27.48 18.32
CA MET A 702 -2.50 27.80 17.63
C MET A 702 -3.74 27.16 18.27
N ASN A 703 -3.68 26.77 19.54
CA ASN A 703 -4.67 25.98 20.29
C ASN A 703 -4.94 24.55 19.77
N LEU A 704 -4.69 24.29 18.48
CA LEU A 704 -4.71 22.96 17.89
C LEU A 704 -3.40 22.71 17.15
N HIS A 705 -3.04 21.44 16.97
CA HIS A 705 -1.92 21.01 16.16
C HIS A 705 -2.22 19.70 15.44
N ILE A 706 -1.36 19.32 14.50
CA ILE A 706 -1.45 18.05 13.79
C ILE A 706 -0.34 17.15 14.30
N ARG A 707 -0.70 15.93 14.71
CA ARG A 707 0.25 14.93 15.18
C ARG A 707 -0.17 13.55 14.70
N THR A 708 0.81 12.68 14.51
CA THR A 708 0.59 11.27 14.17
C THR A 708 -0.35 10.60 15.17
N LYS A 709 -1.31 9.85 14.64
CA LYS A 709 -2.31 9.05 15.37
C LYS A 709 -2.52 7.75 14.56
N ALA A 710 -1.41 7.04 14.36
CA ALA A 710 -1.30 5.90 13.46
C ALA A 710 -0.98 4.63 14.25
N LYS A 711 -1.54 3.49 13.81
CA LYS A 711 -1.42 2.20 14.50
C LYS A 711 0.04 1.74 14.67
N ASP A 712 0.86 1.99 13.66
CA ASP A 712 2.30 1.76 13.60
C ASP A 712 2.91 2.59 12.45
N GLY A 713 4.23 2.56 12.28
CA GLY A 713 4.91 3.31 11.22
C GLY A 713 4.53 2.93 9.79
N ASN A 714 3.79 1.83 9.59
CA ASN A 714 3.31 1.37 8.28
C ASN A 714 1.85 1.77 8.01
N ASP A 715 1.14 2.36 8.98
CA ASP A 715 -0.20 2.91 8.78
C ASP A 715 -0.09 4.31 8.16
N THR A 716 0.18 4.30 6.85
CA THR A 716 0.50 5.47 6.04
C THR A 716 -0.60 5.80 5.02
N PHE A 717 -0.55 7.00 4.47
CA PHE A 717 -1.33 7.45 3.32
C PHE A 717 -0.40 8.11 2.29
N ALA A 718 -0.83 8.17 1.03
CA ALA A 718 -0.10 8.89 -0.02
C ALA A 718 -0.35 10.36 0.18
N PHE A 719 0.70 11.12 0.43
CA PHE A 719 0.58 12.56 0.49
C PHE A 719 0.61 13.19 -0.91
N THR A 720 0.36 14.49 -1.00
CA THR A 720 0.29 15.23 -2.27
C THR A 720 1.65 15.41 -2.95
N ASP A 721 2.72 14.84 -2.42
CA ASP A 721 4.01 14.67 -3.10
C ASP A 721 4.26 13.22 -3.59
N GLY A 722 3.34 12.30 -3.29
CA GLY A 722 3.49 10.87 -3.55
C GLY A 722 4.34 10.12 -2.52
N SER A 723 4.83 10.81 -1.48
CA SER A 723 5.51 10.19 -0.36
C SER A 723 4.52 9.45 0.55
N GLN A 724 5.04 8.46 1.27
CA GLN A 724 4.30 7.76 2.31
C GLN A 724 4.37 8.58 3.59
N GLN A 725 3.21 9.03 4.08
CA GLN A 725 3.12 9.76 5.34
C GLN A 725 2.32 8.97 6.35
N VAL A 726 2.83 8.87 7.58
CA VAL A 726 2.13 8.22 8.69
C VAL A 726 0.83 8.98 8.98
N LYS A 727 -0.29 8.25 9.19
CA LYS A 727 -1.60 8.87 9.45
C LYS A 727 -1.57 9.81 10.65
N ARG A 728 -2.27 10.93 10.52
CA ARG A 728 -2.31 12.02 11.51
C ARG A 728 -3.74 12.37 11.87
N THR A 729 -3.92 13.09 12.97
CA THR A 729 -5.18 13.74 13.33
C THR A 729 -4.93 15.16 13.88
N PHE A 730 -6.00 15.92 14.08
CA PHE A 730 -5.97 17.16 14.86
C PHE A 730 -5.99 16.87 16.36
N TRP A 731 -5.21 17.63 17.11
CA TRP A 731 -5.14 17.55 18.56
C TRP A 731 -5.39 18.93 19.16
N ILE A 732 -6.16 18.98 20.25
CA ILE A 732 -6.38 20.19 21.03
C ILE A 732 -5.25 20.30 22.06
N ASN A 733 -4.56 21.44 22.06
CA ASN A 733 -3.43 21.69 22.93
C ASN A 733 -3.87 21.67 24.41
N LYS A 734 -2.98 21.18 25.28
CA LYS A 734 -3.20 21.10 26.73
C LYS A 734 -3.65 22.43 27.33
N THR A 735 -2.99 23.53 26.92
CA THR A 735 -3.27 24.88 27.40
C THR A 735 -4.65 25.39 26.96
N ALA A 736 -5.08 25.08 25.73
CA ALA A 736 -6.41 25.43 25.27
C ALA A 736 -7.48 24.65 26.03
N LEU A 737 -7.26 23.34 26.19
CA LEU A 737 -8.20 22.44 26.84
C LEU A 737 -8.39 22.75 28.33
N ILE A 738 -7.30 23.01 29.05
CA ILE A 738 -7.39 23.32 30.48
C ILE A 738 -8.11 24.66 30.72
N ASN A 739 -7.98 25.62 29.81
CA ASN A 739 -8.70 26.89 29.87
C ASN A 739 -10.21 26.72 29.65
N LEU A 740 -10.63 25.74 28.84
CA LEU A 740 -12.04 25.40 28.67
C LEU A 740 -12.63 24.70 29.89
N ILE A 741 -11.85 23.86 30.58
CA ILE A 741 -12.35 23.00 31.65
C ILE A 741 -12.26 23.66 33.04
N ASN A 742 -11.21 24.43 33.32
CA ASN A 742 -10.97 25.02 34.65
C ASN A 742 -12.13 25.83 35.23
N PRO A 743 -12.85 26.66 34.44
CA PRO A 743 -14.01 27.40 34.95
C PRO A 743 -15.07 26.47 35.56
N HIS A 744 -15.32 25.32 34.93
CA HIS A 744 -16.31 24.34 35.37
C HIS A 744 -15.86 23.59 36.63
N ILE A 745 -14.59 23.15 36.70
CA ILE A 745 -14.06 22.49 37.90
C ILE A 745 -14.15 23.42 39.12
N GLN A 746 -13.84 24.70 38.95
CA GLN A 746 -13.90 25.68 40.05
C GLN A 746 -15.33 26.00 40.49
N GLU A 747 -16.31 25.91 39.59
CA GLU A 747 -17.73 26.09 39.90
C GLU A 747 -18.30 24.85 40.61
N GLY A 748 -18.03 23.64 40.12
CA GLY A 748 -18.44 22.39 40.75
C GLY A 748 -17.87 22.19 42.16
N LEU A 749 -16.63 22.63 42.41
CA LEU A 749 -16.04 22.64 43.75
C LEU A 749 -16.75 23.63 44.70
N ARG A 750 -17.12 24.82 44.21
CA ARG A 750 -17.84 25.83 45.01
C ARG A 750 -19.26 25.40 45.36
N GLU A 751 -19.97 24.74 44.45
CA GLU A 751 -21.30 24.19 44.74
C GLU A 751 -21.25 23.05 45.78
N LYS A 752 -20.25 22.17 45.69
CA LYS A 752 -20.03 21.10 46.68
C LYS A 752 -19.66 21.64 48.08
N GLU A 753 -18.93 22.76 48.17
CA GLU A 753 -18.61 23.44 49.43
C GLU A 753 -19.82 24.18 50.05
N LEU A 754 -20.80 24.60 49.25
CA LEU A 754 -22.02 25.28 49.72
C LEU A 754 -23.14 24.33 50.16
N VAL A 755 -23.09 23.06 49.74
CA VAL A 755 -24.09 22.02 50.05
C VAL A 755 -23.59 21.04 51.15
N GLY A 756 -22.38 21.26 51.66
CA GLY A 756 -21.76 20.49 52.76
C GLY A 756 -22.38 20.73 54.13
#